data_AF-A0A7V3WCZ7-F1
#
_entry.id   AF-A0A7V3WCZ7-F1
#
_cell.length_a   1.000
_cell.length_b   1.000
_cell.length_c   1.000
_cell.angle_alpha   90.00
_cell.angle_beta   90.00
_cell.angle_gamma   90.00
#
_symmetry.space_group_name_H-M   'P 1'
#
loop_
_entity.id
_entity.type
_entity.pdbx_description
1 polymer ?
#
loop_
_entity_poly.entity_id
_entity_poly.type
_entity_poly.pdbx_seq_one_letter_code
_entity_poly.pdbx_strand_id
1 'polypeptide(L)'
;MKNAAGTQTLHIVWEGAFLARHSLALVNRELVMALHRAFPEWEFYLVPHPTDDMVLHGGARWQYIEERMRRLPPHVDVWVRHHWPPNWQRPEADRFIVIQPWEFGSIPSEWVDVINRNVDELWVPSTFVRDCYVRDGVHPDKVFVVPNGVSESFFEPVPPLELPTQKRFRFLFVGGSIPRKGIDILLDGYTRTFTRADDVALVIKDFGTNTFYRGQNFVEQIRWFQRQPDAPEIVYIADELDEQQMNALYRACHALVHPYRGEGFGLPIAEAMACGLPVIVTDSGAAKDFCNAERAFLIPAEVEYFPDNLVGDMETMNRPFWAKPNRNAMEALMEQVYRQYDEAKAVGERAARWVRENLSWERAAQVAAERLRAHREEAAGAESTETIILRAAEHVSQDNPDEAIVLLEKLIREDPSQLKAYCGLGVAYFQAGSIARAEGSLRQGLQHGEDFELHYHLAYILLQTGRSQEALKHATRAVELNPDCEEARQLLRDLVQKLRRRILKRGRQAHQQALQRAERLLQQQPETDATARAMLPQAGSLLPPKKHSSDAPRLSLCMIAKNEEQFLEDCLKSVQGVVDEIVLVDTGSTDRTVEIARRYGAKVVHHPWRDDFSDARNVSLQHATGDWVLWLDADERLEKGCGEGVRNAIQDPEFAGYLVEIVNDIGDEQNTSTFIHRACRLFRRLPVTQFEGRIHEQVTPSLQRNGYEIAFLKGVRIRHLGYRHDIASARGKDERTIRMLREEVAKNPNDLFQRFNLGNAYYVAGRYADAARELDSIVDAIEPYADHAVVGYVLLANALYALGKPEQVLETHQRALRRGIDHPGLHFSDGYAYLSLRRYAEAAEAFQRAIAARDSDTFVGGDTSVSGFKAYYGLAQAYLGLERLEESEAECRRALAENPNFAEARYLLAQLLFTRGEKQTALQELERAYRDAPKNPEIARELATRYEEAQRWADAYAIWRKLASSFQNNPEWRWHSATCAERLNLWQEAQADYTELTVTQPQFAPAWVNLGRVHLAQGDYEGALSCFTRAIELNPEDANAFFNAGDVLYQLGAYEAAVETYTAGLQRDPHNAQGFFVLGNAYFQMGAYEAAMMAFQQALALQPDHHAARHNLELVKERLRERVA
;
A
#
# COMPACT_ATOMS: atom_id res chain seq x y z
N MET A 1 44.97 -54.27 17.18
CA MET A 1 45.37 -54.50 15.77
C MET A 1 45.06 -53.22 15.00
N LYS A 2 46.10 -52.55 14.51
CA LYS A 2 46.00 -51.44 13.54
C LYS A 2 45.55 -52.03 12.21
N ASN A 3 44.40 -51.63 11.69
CA ASN A 3 44.09 -51.78 10.27
C ASN A 3 44.14 -50.39 9.64
N ALA A 4 45.09 -50.24 8.73
CA ALA A 4 45.30 -49.07 7.91
C ALA A 4 44.16 -48.93 6.89
N ALA A 5 43.25 -48.00 7.13
CA ALA A 5 42.54 -47.30 6.07
C ALA A 5 43.30 -45.97 5.88
N GLY A 6 43.71 -45.65 4.66
CA GLY A 6 44.52 -44.47 4.37
C GLY A 6 43.85 -43.20 4.93
N THR A 7 44.50 -42.55 5.89
CA THR A 7 44.07 -41.26 6.44
C THR A 7 44.32 -40.20 5.37
N GLN A 8 43.32 -39.94 4.54
CA GLN A 8 43.35 -38.89 3.54
C GLN A 8 43.08 -37.56 4.24
N THR A 9 44.02 -36.61 4.11
CA THR A 9 43.85 -35.22 4.56
C THR A 9 42.71 -34.58 3.77
N LEU A 10 41.69 -34.04 4.45
CA LEU A 10 40.62 -33.26 3.84
C LEU A 10 40.92 -31.76 4.01
N HIS A 11 40.77 -30.99 2.93
CA HIS A 11 40.80 -29.53 2.93
C HIS A 11 39.36 -29.02 2.99
N ILE A 12 38.96 -28.58 4.19
CA ILE A 12 37.59 -28.19 4.49
C ILE A 12 37.51 -26.68 4.63
N VAL A 13 36.74 -26.05 3.76
CA VAL A 13 36.39 -24.64 3.91
C VAL A 13 35.11 -24.54 4.73
N TRP A 14 35.12 -23.73 5.80
CA TRP A 14 33.96 -23.48 6.64
C TRP A 14 33.60 -22.00 6.63
N GLU A 15 32.46 -21.68 6.05
CA GLU A 15 31.98 -20.33 5.81
C GLU A 15 30.84 -19.96 6.77
N GLY A 16 30.99 -18.85 7.48
CA GLY A 16 29.95 -18.32 8.36
C GLY A 16 30.47 -17.43 9.47
N ALA A 17 29.61 -17.08 10.41
CA ALA A 17 29.99 -16.29 11.58
C ALA A 17 30.81 -17.15 12.56
N PHE A 18 31.85 -16.59 13.17
CA PHE A 18 32.68 -17.28 14.18
C PHE A 18 32.95 -16.43 15.41
N LEU A 19 33.02 -15.11 15.22
CA LEU A 19 33.45 -14.16 16.25
C LEU A 19 32.27 -13.59 17.05
N ALA A 20 31.05 -13.65 16.48
CA ALA A 20 29.84 -13.21 17.18
C ALA A 20 29.44 -14.15 18.34
N ARG A 21 28.65 -13.60 19.27
CA ARG A 21 28.15 -14.32 20.47
C ARG A 21 26.78 -14.97 20.29
N HIS A 22 26.18 -14.89 19.10
CA HIS A 22 24.89 -15.52 18.80
C HIS A 22 25.03 -17.01 18.43
N SER A 23 23.93 -17.76 18.45
CA SER A 23 23.92 -19.23 18.25
C SER A 23 24.58 -19.72 16.95
N LEU A 24 24.43 -19.02 15.81
CA LEU A 24 25.09 -19.44 14.54
C LEU A 24 26.61 -19.54 14.68
N ALA A 25 27.22 -18.52 15.30
CA ALA A 25 28.65 -18.44 15.54
C ALA A 25 29.13 -19.42 16.61
N LEU A 26 28.30 -19.67 17.64
CA LEU A 26 28.57 -20.73 18.61
C LEU A 26 28.64 -22.09 17.91
N VAL A 27 27.64 -22.47 17.11
CA VAL A 27 27.63 -23.77 16.42
C VAL A 27 28.83 -23.92 15.48
N ASN A 28 29.12 -22.91 14.67
CA ASN A 28 30.30 -22.93 13.79
C ASN A 28 31.60 -23.13 14.57
N ARG A 29 31.80 -22.35 15.62
CA ARG A 29 33.01 -22.38 16.43
C ARG A 29 33.18 -23.71 17.16
N GLU A 30 32.16 -24.20 17.84
CA GLU A 30 32.29 -25.41 18.65
C GLU A 30 32.41 -26.66 17.78
N LEU A 31 31.64 -26.75 16.70
CA LEU A 31 31.67 -27.91 15.82
C LEU A 31 33.02 -28.03 15.08
N VAL A 32 33.55 -26.92 14.55
CA VAL A 32 34.89 -26.90 13.92
C VAL A 32 35.98 -27.26 14.93
N MET A 33 35.93 -26.70 16.14
CA MET A 33 36.92 -27.00 17.18
C MET A 33 36.86 -28.45 17.64
N ALA A 34 35.66 -29.03 17.78
CA ALA A 34 35.49 -30.42 18.13
C ALA A 34 35.95 -31.37 17.01
N LEU A 35 35.65 -31.04 15.74
CA LEU A 35 36.16 -31.79 14.59
C LEU A 35 37.69 -31.74 14.51
N HIS A 36 38.30 -30.57 14.73
CA HIS A 36 39.76 -30.45 14.75
C HIS A 36 40.40 -31.27 15.87
N ARG A 37 39.83 -31.26 17.08
CA ARG A 37 40.32 -32.09 18.20
C ARG A 37 40.23 -33.58 17.90
N ALA A 38 39.14 -34.01 17.26
CA ALA A 38 38.89 -35.41 16.94
C ALA A 38 39.70 -35.91 15.72
N PHE A 39 39.93 -35.03 14.74
CA PHE A 39 40.57 -35.32 13.45
C PHE A 39 41.64 -34.26 13.13
N PRO A 40 42.78 -34.28 13.85
CA PRO A 40 43.84 -33.29 13.68
C PRO A 40 44.52 -33.36 12.30
N GLU A 41 44.31 -34.44 11.55
CA GLU A 41 44.79 -34.63 10.18
C GLU A 41 44.00 -33.86 9.11
N TRP A 42 42.85 -33.26 9.46
CA TRP A 42 42.05 -32.44 8.55
C TRP A 42 42.45 -30.97 8.63
N GLU A 43 42.48 -30.31 7.48
CA GLU A 43 42.84 -28.90 7.38
C GLU A 43 41.59 -28.04 7.22
N PHE A 44 41.34 -27.17 8.20
CA PHE A 44 40.21 -26.25 8.19
C PHE A 44 40.65 -24.85 7.75
N TYR A 45 39.85 -24.27 6.85
CA TYR A 45 40.01 -22.94 6.32
C TYR A 45 38.72 -22.16 6.57
N LEU A 46 38.81 -21.05 7.31
CA LEU A 46 37.61 -20.36 7.84
C LEU A 46 37.32 -19.11 7.03
N VAL A 47 36.09 -18.96 6.54
CA VAL A 47 35.64 -17.76 5.83
C VAL A 47 34.63 -17.03 6.71
N PRO A 48 35.00 -15.93 7.38
CA PRO A 48 34.09 -15.20 8.25
C PRO A 48 32.99 -14.48 7.47
N HIS A 49 31.82 -14.31 8.08
CA HIS A 49 30.72 -13.51 7.51
C HIS A 49 31.05 -12.00 7.57
N PRO A 50 30.71 -11.18 6.56
CA PRO A 50 31.12 -9.76 6.48
C PRO A 50 30.66 -8.84 7.61
N THR A 51 29.68 -9.27 8.41
CA THR A 51 29.07 -8.50 9.51
C THR A 51 29.52 -8.96 10.90
N ASP A 52 30.55 -9.79 11.00
CA ASP A 52 31.12 -10.19 12.29
C ASP A 52 31.81 -8.97 12.96
N ASP A 53 31.20 -8.41 14.01
CA ASP A 53 31.81 -7.35 14.82
C ASP A 53 33.15 -7.82 15.38
N MET A 54 34.24 -7.15 14.97
CA MET A 54 35.60 -7.54 15.32
C MET A 54 35.96 -7.14 16.75
N VAL A 55 35.53 -7.92 17.74
CA VAL A 55 36.11 -7.87 19.10
C VAL A 55 36.81 -9.18 19.38
N LEU A 56 38.14 -9.17 19.24
CA LEU A 56 39.01 -10.31 19.48
C LEU A 56 39.23 -10.50 20.99
N HIS A 57 39.14 -11.74 21.45
CA HIS A 57 39.53 -12.15 22.79
C HIS A 57 40.89 -12.85 22.76
N GLY A 58 41.72 -12.63 23.78
CA GLY A 58 43.01 -13.32 23.92
C GLY A 58 42.84 -14.80 24.34
N GLY A 59 43.74 -15.67 23.87
CA GLY A 59 43.81 -17.08 24.27
C GLY A 59 44.12 -18.03 23.10
N ALA A 60 44.68 -19.21 23.41
CA ALA A 60 45.08 -20.21 22.40
C ALA A 60 43.93 -20.66 21.48
N ARG A 61 42.71 -20.68 22.03
CA ARG A 61 41.47 -20.97 21.30
C ARG A 61 41.21 -19.99 20.15
N TRP A 62 41.41 -18.69 20.40
CA TRP A 62 41.14 -17.63 19.43
C TRP A 62 42.25 -17.52 18.39
N GLN A 63 43.50 -17.80 18.79
CA GLN A 63 44.64 -17.88 17.87
C GLN A 63 44.42 -18.94 16.78
N TYR A 64 43.90 -20.12 17.15
CA TYR A 64 43.59 -21.18 16.18
C TYR A 64 42.63 -20.73 15.08
N ILE A 65 41.57 -20.01 15.46
CA ILE A 65 40.54 -19.48 14.54
C ILE A 65 41.17 -18.41 13.64
N GLU A 66 41.93 -17.48 14.21
CA GLU A 66 42.53 -16.36 13.48
C GLU A 66 43.54 -16.82 12.40
N GLU A 67 44.39 -17.79 12.72
CA GLU A 67 45.37 -18.33 11.77
C GLU A 67 44.73 -18.91 10.51
N ARG A 68 43.54 -19.51 10.65
CA ARG A 68 42.84 -20.22 9.57
C ARG A 68 41.88 -19.34 8.77
N MET A 69 41.69 -18.08 9.17
CA MET A 69 40.87 -17.12 8.42
C MET A 69 41.57 -16.47 7.22
N ARG A 70 42.90 -16.60 7.11
CA ARG A 70 43.72 -15.76 6.20
C ARG A 70 44.21 -16.46 4.93
N ARG A 71 43.87 -17.72 4.71
CA ARG A 71 44.39 -18.53 3.60
C ARG A 71 43.32 -19.49 3.11
N LEU A 72 43.12 -19.59 1.80
CA LEU A 72 42.32 -20.64 1.18
C LEU A 72 43.25 -21.64 0.48
N PRO A 73 42.89 -22.93 0.41
CA PRO A 73 43.66 -23.93 -0.32
C PRO A 73 43.39 -23.80 -1.84
N PRO A 74 44.31 -24.26 -2.69
CA PRO A 74 44.10 -24.28 -4.14
C PRO A 74 43.06 -25.32 -4.60
N HIS A 75 42.78 -26.34 -3.78
CA HIS A 75 41.72 -27.33 -3.99
C HIS A 75 40.88 -27.46 -2.72
N VAL A 76 39.56 -27.54 -2.86
CA VAL A 76 38.62 -27.67 -1.73
C VAL A 76 37.87 -28.99 -1.85
N ASP A 77 38.09 -29.88 -0.89
CA ASP A 77 37.41 -31.19 -0.83
C ASP A 77 35.96 -31.03 -0.34
N VAL A 78 35.74 -30.21 0.69
CA VAL A 78 34.40 -29.94 1.22
C VAL A 78 34.26 -28.47 1.58
N TRP A 79 33.16 -27.87 1.15
CA TRP A 79 32.74 -26.55 1.58
C TRP A 79 31.50 -26.65 2.46
N VAL A 80 31.62 -26.24 3.72
CA VAL A 80 30.51 -26.17 4.69
C VAL A 80 30.11 -24.71 4.87
N ARG A 81 28.82 -24.40 4.73
CA ARG A 81 28.29 -23.04 4.90
C ARG A 81 27.21 -22.98 5.97
N HIS A 82 27.29 -21.99 6.86
CA HIS A 82 26.31 -21.74 7.91
C HIS A 82 26.28 -20.27 8.32
N HIS A 83 25.36 -19.51 7.72
CA HIS A 83 25.10 -18.12 8.08
C HIS A 83 23.66 -17.72 7.70
N TRP A 84 23.24 -16.55 8.16
CA TRP A 84 21.94 -15.96 7.82
C TRP A 84 22.12 -14.57 7.21
N PRO A 85 21.41 -14.22 6.12
CA PRO A 85 20.49 -15.06 5.33
C PRO A 85 21.24 -16.20 4.61
N PRO A 86 20.58 -17.32 4.27
CA PRO A 86 21.23 -18.45 3.60
C PRO A 86 21.67 -18.08 2.19
N ASN A 87 22.81 -18.64 1.76
CA ASN A 87 23.30 -18.54 0.39
C ASN A 87 23.44 -19.94 -0.23
N TRP A 88 22.64 -20.19 -1.25
CA TRP A 88 22.56 -21.48 -1.95
C TRP A 88 23.47 -21.58 -3.18
N GLN A 89 24.28 -20.56 -3.46
CA GLN A 89 25.21 -20.56 -4.58
C GLN A 89 26.34 -21.55 -4.32
N ARG A 90 26.52 -22.52 -5.23
CA ARG A 90 27.55 -23.53 -5.11
C ARG A 90 28.95 -22.91 -5.26
N PRO A 91 29.84 -23.07 -4.26
CA PRO A 91 31.25 -22.68 -4.37
C PRO A 91 32.05 -23.72 -5.17
N GLU A 92 33.26 -23.38 -5.56
CA GLU A 92 34.18 -24.31 -6.21
C GLU A 92 34.74 -25.30 -5.17
N ALA A 93 34.08 -26.46 -5.04
CA ALA A 93 34.45 -27.55 -4.15
C ALA A 93 33.90 -28.89 -4.66
N ASP A 94 34.58 -29.99 -4.32
CA ASP A 94 34.11 -31.34 -4.63
C ASP A 94 32.73 -31.63 -4.01
N ARG A 95 32.50 -31.16 -2.77
CA ARG A 95 31.22 -31.28 -2.07
C ARG A 95 30.80 -29.96 -1.42
N PHE A 96 29.52 -29.61 -1.53
CA PHE A 96 28.91 -28.43 -0.91
C PHE A 96 27.84 -28.83 0.11
N ILE A 97 28.09 -28.46 1.37
CA ILE A 97 27.25 -28.75 2.52
C ILE A 97 26.72 -27.44 3.11
N VAL A 98 25.43 -27.40 3.42
CA VAL A 98 24.81 -26.24 4.09
C VAL A 98 24.20 -26.68 5.41
N ILE A 99 24.51 -25.97 6.50
CA ILE A 99 23.81 -26.13 7.78
C ILE A 99 22.69 -25.10 7.82
N GLN A 100 21.43 -25.54 7.90
CA GLN A 100 20.29 -24.62 7.94
C GLN A 100 19.22 -25.06 8.95
N PRO A 101 19.12 -24.39 10.12
CA PRO A 101 18.00 -24.58 11.04
C PRO A 101 16.72 -23.92 10.48
N TRP A 102 15.55 -24.40 10.94
CA TRP A 102 14.25 -23.82 10.59
C TRP A 102 13.19 -24.15 11.64
N GLU A 103 12.24 -23.26 11.91
CA GLU A 103 11.25 -23.46 12.99
C GLU A 103 9.78 -23.25 12.59
N PHE A 104 9.47 -22.97 11.32
CA PHE A 104 8.13 -22.54 10.89
C PHE A 104 7.29 -23.66 10.25
N GLY A 105 7.70 -24.91 10.37
CA GLY A 105 6.94 -26.05 9.84
C GLY A 105 6.97 -26.17 8.32
N SER A 106 6.96 -25.09 7.54
CA SER A 106 7.16 -25.12 6.09
C SER A 106 8.31 -24.22 5.67
N ILE A 107 9.14 -24.68 4.75
CA ILE A 107 10.33 -23.98 4.26
C ILE A 107 10.00 -23.08 3.06
N PRO A 108 10.80 -22.04 2.80
CA PRO A 108 10.61 -21.17 1.63
C PRO A 108 10.63 -21.94 0.31
N SER A 109 9.69 -21.64 -0.58
CA SER A 109 9.51 -22.32 -1.87
C SER A 109 10.72 -22.16 -2.77
N GLU A 110 11.32 -20.97 -2.78
CA GLU A 110 12.57 -20.67 -3.48
C GLU A 110 13.76 -21.53 -3.03
N TRP A 111 13.73 -22.10 -1.82
CA TRP A 111 14.85 -22.91 -1.34
C TRP A 111 14.83 -24.32 -1.92
N VAL A 112 13.66 -24.88 -2.24
CA VAL A 112 13.53 -26.30 -2.60
C VAL A 112 14.33 -26.65 -3.84
N ASP A 113 14.06 -25.95 -4.95
CA ASP A 113 14.72 -26.21 -6.23
C ASP A 113 16.21 -25.92 -6.16
N VAL A 114 16.60 -24.86 -5.44
CA VAL A 114 18.00 -24.43 -5.36
C VAL A 114 18.81 -25.36 -4.47
N ILE A 115 18.24 -25.85 -3.34
CA ILE A 115 18.86 -26.89 -2.52
C ILE A 115 19.01 -28.18 -3.33
N ASN A 116 17.93 -28.63 -3.97
CA ASN A 116 17.95 -29.87 -4.76
C ASN A 116 18.96 -29.80 -5.90
N ARG A 117 19.20 -28.63 -6.49
CA ARG A 117 20.15 -28.45 -7.59
C ARG A 117 21.60 -28.24 -7.13
N ASN A 118 21.82 -27.40 -6.13
CA ASN A 118 23.15 -26.85 -5.85
C ASN A 118 23.83 -27.48 -4.64
N VAL A 119 23.06 -27.97 -3.66
CA VAL A 119 23.57 -28.47 -2.38
C VAL A 119 23.69 -29.99 -2.42
N ASP A 120 24.83 -30.53 -1.99
CA ASP A 120 25.04 -31.98 -1.92
C ASP A 120 24.47 -32.56 -0.63
N GLU A 121 24.72 -31.90 0.51
CA GLU A 121 24.09 -32.25 1.78
C GLU A 121 23.56 -31.02 2.52
N LEU A 122 22.37 -31.13 3.06
CA LEU A 122 21.78 -30.19 3.99
C LEU A 122 21.81 -30.78 5.40
N TRP A 123 22.54 -30.14 6.30
CA TRP A 123 22.62 -30.54 7.71
C TRP A 123 21.63 -29.72 8.54
N VAL A 124 20.81 -30.42 9.32
CA VAL A 124 19.81 -29.81 10.19
C VAL A 124 19.97 -30.30 11.63
N PRO A 125 19.60 -29.51 12.66
CA PRO A 125 19.91 -29.83 14.05
C PRO A 125 18.98 -30.86 14.70
N SER A 126 17.84 -31.20 14.06
CA SER A 126 16.86 -32.14 14.64
C SER A 126 16.04 -32.85 13.57
N THR A 127 15.40 -33.96 13.98
CA THR A 127 14.46 -34.72 13.15
C THR A 127 13.26 -33.90 12.70
N PHE A 128 12.74 -33.04 13.57
CA PHE A 128 11.64 -32.12 13.24
C PHE A 128 11.99 -31.22 12.04
N VAL A 129 13.19 -30.62 12.06
CA VAL A 129 13.63 -29.73 10.98
C VAL A 129 13.82 -30.52 9.70
N ARG A 130 14.43 -31.71 9.76
CA ARG A 130 14.58 -32.60 8.59
C ARG A 130 13.23 -32.88 7.95
N ASP A 131 12.25 -33.26 8.76
CA ASP A 131 10.92 -33.63 8.29
C ASP A 131 10.19 -32.44 7.65
N CYS A 132 10.48 -31.20 8.08
CA CYS A 132 9.97 -30.01 7.40
C CYS A 132 10.54 -29.88 5.97
N TYR A 133 11.86 -30.02 5.80
CA TYR A 133 12.51 -29.93 4.48
C TYR A 133 12.07 -31.05 3.54
N VAL A 134 12.00 -32.29 4.04
CA VAL A 134 11.61 -33.46 3.24
C VAL A 134 10.16 -33.38 2.81
N ARG A 135 9.25 -33.02 3.73
CA ARG A 135 7.81 -32.86 3.42
C ARG A 135 7.57 -31.84 2.31
N ASP A 136 8.40 -30.80 2.27
CA ASP A 136 8.25 -29.67 1.36
C ASP A 136 9.02 -29.85 0.04
N GLY A 137 9.61 -31.03 -0.20
CA GLY A 137 10.13 -31.41 -1.51
C GLY A 137 11.65 -31.41 -1.65
N VAL A 138 12.43 -31.18 -0.59
CA VAL A 138 13.87 -31.44 -0.62
C VAL A 138 14.11 -32.95 -0.57
N HIS A 139 14.98 -33.45 -1.45
CA HIS A 139 15.21 -34.89 -1.59
C HIS A 139 15.67 -35.51 -0.25
N PRO A 140 15.04 -36.62 0.22
CA PRO A 140 15.37 -37.25 1.50
C PRO A 140 16.86 -37.59 1.65
N ASP A 141 17.50 -38.04 0.56
CA ASP A 141 18.92 -38.41 0.56
C ASP A 141 19.88 -37.21 0.65
N LYS A 142 19.37 -35.98 0.69
CA LYS A 142 20.16 -34.76 0.88
C LYS A 142 20.08 -34.21 2.30
N VAL A 143 19.07 -34.57 3.11
CA VAL A 143 18.83 -33.91 4.41
C VAL A 143 19.22 -34.80 5.58
N PHE A 144 20.26 -34.41 6.32
CA PHE A 144 20.84 -35.19 7.41
C PHE A 144 20.74 -34.47 8.75
N VAL A 145 20.44 -35.23 9.81
CA VAL A 145 20.40 -34.69 11.17
C VAL A 145 21.81 -34.71 11.77
N VAL A 146 22.36 -33.53 12.02
CA VAL A 146 23.61 -33.34 12.76
C VAL A 146 23.25 -32.54 14.02
N PRO A 147 23.11 -33.20 15.19
CA PRO A 147 22.61 -32.53 16.39
C PRO A 147 23.61 -31.49 16.92
N ASN A 148 23.09 -30.47 17.58
CA ASN A 148 23.92 -29.51 18.32
C ASN A 148 24.52 -30.14 19.59
N GLY A 149 25.64 -29.60 20.05
CA GLY A 149 26.25 -29.96 21.33
C GLY A 149 26.12 -28.89 22.41
N VAL A 150 26.51 -29.25 23.63
CA VAL A 150 26.69 -28.34 24.77
C VAL A 150 28.17 -28.28 25.13
N SER A 151 28.69 -27.07 25.40
CA SER A 151 30.08 -26.85 25.82
C SER A 151 30.40 -27.56 27.13
N GLU A 152 31.63 -28.09 27.25
CA GLU A 152 32.05 -28.84 28.44
C GLU A 152 31.92 -28.05 29.75
N SER A 153 32.10 -26.74 29.68
CA SER A 153 32.01 -25.83 30.81
C SER A 153 30.65 -25.88 31.52
N PHE A 154 29.54 -26.14 30.83
CA PHE A 154 28.22 -26.26 31.46
C PHE A 154 28.06 -27.52 32.31
N PHE A 155 28.90 -28.55 32.07
CA PHE A 155 28.94 -29.74 32.91
C PHE A 155 29.72 -29.53 34.20
N GLU A 156 30.57 -28.50 34.26
CA GLU A 156 31.41 -28.18 35.40
C GLU A 156 30.63 -27.36 36.44
N PRO A 157 30.72 -27.70 37.73
CA PRO A 157 30.08 -26.94 38.79
C PRO A 157 30.81 -25.61 39.01
N VAL A 158 30.07 -24.50 38.88
CA VAL A 158 30.53 -23.15 39.24
C VAL A 158 29.66 -22.57 40.36
N PRO A 159 30.17 -21.63 41.17
CA PRO A 159 29.34 -20.91 42.13
C PRO A 159 28.13 -20.25 41.45
N PRO A 160 26.91 -20.34 42.02
CA PRO A 160 25.74 -19.67 41.47
C PRO A 160 25.91 -18.15 41.37
N LEU A 161 25.37 -17.56 40.31
CA LEU A 161 25.37 -16.11 40.12
C LEU A 161 24.51 -15.43 41.21
N GLU A 162 25.03 -14.35 41.81
CA GLU A 162 24.23 -13.52 42.72
C GLU A 162 23.14 -12.78 41.93
N LEU A 163 21.88 -13.01 42.31
CA LEU A 163 20.72 -12.39 41.68
C LEU A 163 20.10 -11.35 42.64
N PRO A 164 19.58 -10.22 42.13
CA PRO A 164 19.00 -9.15 42.94
C PRO A 164 17.58 -9.52 43.42
N THR A 165 17.45 -10.64 44.13
CA THR A 165 16.18 -11.14 44.68
C THR A 165 16.40 -11.82 46.01
N GLN A 166 15.44 -11.67 46.93
CA GLN A 166 15.40 -12.41 48.19
C GLN A 166 14.51 -13.66 48.11
N LYS A 167 13.86 -13.90 46.96
CA LYS A 167 12.99 -15.05 46.73
C LYS A 167 13.82 -16.32 46.64
N ARG A 168 13.38 -17.37 47.35
CA ARG A 168 14.11 -18.64 47.39
C ARG A 168 13.94 -19.41 46.10
N PHE A 169 12.75 -19.50 45.52
CA PHE A 169 12.52 -20.19 44.26
C PHE A 169 12.67 -19.26 43.05
N ARG A 170 13.25 -19.75 41.95
CA ARG A 170 13.56 -18.93 40.78
C ARG A 170 13.30 -19.69 39.48
N PHE A 171 12.31 -19.24 38.71
CA PHE A 171 12.13 -19.67 37.32
C PHE A 171 13.08 -18.88 36.42
N LEU A 172 13.49 -19.49 35.31
CA LEU A 172 14.41 -18.89 34.34
C LEU A 172 13.83 -18.95 32.93
N PHE A 173 14.01 -17.87 32.19
CA PHE A 173 13.83 -17.80 30.74
C PHE A 173 15.12 -17.27 30.11
N VAL A 174 15.61 -17.92 29.05
CA VAL A 174 16.86 -17.54 28.36
C VAL A 174 16.61 -17.44 26.86
N GLY A 175 16.54 -16.22 26.34
CA GLY A 175 16.26 -16.00 24.93
C GLY A 175 15.89 -14.57 24.61
N GLY A 176 15.80 -14.24 23.32
CA GLY A 176 15.24 -12.97 22.89
C GLY A 176 13.80 -12.82 23.35
N SER A 177 13.43 -11.66 23.88
CA SER A 177 12.06 -11.34 24.29
C SER A 177 11.14 -11.08 23.08
N ILE A 178 10.88 -12.09 22.26
CA ILE A 178 10.08 -12.02 21.01
C ILE A 178 8.89 -13.00 21.03
N PRO A 179 7.81 -12.76 20.27
CA PRO A 179 6.62 -13.62 20.26
C PRO A 179 6.93 -15.09 19.97
N ARG A 180 7.85 -15.36 19.03
CA ARG A 180 8.26 -16.72 18.66
C ARG A 180 8.77 -17.55 19.86
N LYS A 181 9.47 -16.92 20.82
CA LYS A 181 10.00 -17.58 22.01
C LYS A 181 8.96 -17.71 23.14
N GLY A 182 7.77 -17.12 22.99
CA GLY A 182 6.64 -17.31 23.92
C GLY A 182 6.74 -16.53 25.23
N ILE A 183 7.56 -15.48 25.29
CA ILE A 183 7.73 -14.69 26.52
C ILE A 183 6.43 -14.03 26.98
N ASP A 184 5.53 -13.71 26.05
CA ASP A 184 4.19 -13.20 26.30
C ASP A 184 3.32 -14.23 27.05
N ILE A 185 3.38 -15.50 26.63
CA ILE A 185 2.67 -16.61 27.28
C ILE A 185 3.22 -16.80 28.69
N LEU A 186 4.55 -16.77 28.85
CA LEU A 186 5.21 -16.92 30.15
C LEU A 186 4.85 -15.79 31.12
N LEU A 187 4.93 -14.52 30.69
CA LEU A 187 4.61 -13.37 31.54
C LEU A 187 3.15 -13.41 32.02
N ASP A 188 2.21 -13.67 31.11
CA ASP A 188 0.79 -13.80 31.44
C ASP A 188 0.54 -14.98 32.40
N GLY A 189 1.05 -16.17 32.08
CA GLY A 189 0.87 -17.36 32.92
C GLY A 189 1.52 -17.22 34.30
N TYR A 190 2.75 -16.70 34.37
CA TYR A 190 3.46 -16.49 35.63
C TYR A 190 2.72 -15.52 36.56
N THR A 191 2.22 -14.41 36.02
CA THR A 191 1.52 -13.38 36.80
C THR A 191 0.10 -13.76 37.22
N ARG A 192 -0.47 -14.78 36.58
CA ARG A 192 -1.75 -15.40 36.98
C ARG A 192 -1.58 -16.52 37.99
N THR A 193 -0.46 -17.23 37.94
CA THR A 193 -0.17 -18.38 38.82
C THR A 193 0.38 -17.93 40.17
N PHE A 194 1.21 -16.90 40.17
CA PHE A 194 1.91 -16.43 41.37
C PHE A 194 1.61 -14.97 41.66
N THR A 195 1.73 -14.61 42.93
CA THR A 195 1.55 -13.26 43.45
C THR A 195 2.84 -12.77 44.09
N ARG A 196 2.90 -11.49 44.45
CA ARG A 196 4.04 -10.93 45.20
C ARG A 196 4.32 -11.63 46.53
N ALA A 197 3.31 -12.25 47.15
CA ALA A 197 3.44 -12.95 48.43
C ALA A 197 4.14 -14.31 48.29
N ASP A 198 4.08 -14.94 47.11
CA ASP A 198 4.72 -16.22 46.86
C ASP A 198 6.25 -16.08 46.87
N ASP A 199 6.95 -17.12 47.31
CA ASP A 199 8.40 -17.13 47.48
C ASP A 199 9.13 -17.53 46.19
N VAL A 200 8.74 -16.86 45.11
CA VAL A 200 9.19 -17.12 43.75
C VAL A 200 9.53 -15.84 43.00
N ALA A 201 10.57 -15.90 42.17
CA ALA A 201 10.91 -14.88 41.18
C ALA A 201 11.03 -15.49 39.77
N LEU A 202 10.69 -14.72 38.75
CA LEU A 202 10.96 -15.05 37.34
C LEU A 202 12.19 -14.27 36.88
N VAL A 203 13.25 -14.99 36.52
CA VAL A 203 14.49 -14.44 35.97
C VAL A 203 14.43 -14.51 34.46
N ILE A 204 14.56 -13.36 33.80
CA ILE A 204 14.52 -13.22 32.34
C ILE A 204 15.90 -12.76 31.87
N LYS A 205 16.64 -13.64 31.21
CA LYS A 205 17.86 -13.30 30.50
C LYS A 205 17.55 -13.03 29.03
N ASP A 206 17.63 -11.76 28.64
CA ASP A 206 17.32 -11.31 27.28
C ASP A 206 18.59 -11.10 26.44
N PHE A 207 18.50 -11.35 25.14
CA PHE A 207 19.54 -11.07 24.13
C PHE A 207 19.12 -9.94 23.16
N GLY A 208 17.93 -9.33 23.34
CA GLY A 208 17.19 -8.52 22.36
C GLY A 208 17.37 -7.00 22.36
N THR A 209 18.38 -6.42 23.02
CA THR A 209 18.64 -4.97 22.97
C THR A 209 19.69 -4.55 21.93
N ASN A 210 20.60 -5.46 21.55
CA ASN A 210 21.72 -5.21 20.60
C ASN A 210 21.81 -6.21 19.42
N THR A 211 20.77 -7.01 19.17
CA THR A 211 20.76 -8.05 18.12
C THR A 211 19.79 -7.74 16.98
N PHE A 212 19.76 -8.61 15.96
CA PHE A 212 18.94 -8.56 14.73
C PHE A 212 17.44 -8.23 14.91
N TYR A 213 16.89 -8.28 16.13
CA TYR A 213 15.46 -8.12 16.46
C TYR A 213 15.05 -6.72 16.96
N ARG A 214 15.81 -5.68 16.60
CA ARG A 214 15.61 -4.30 17.09
C ARG A 214 14.19 -3.78 16.77
N GLY A 215 13.39 -3.49 17.80
CA GLY A 215 12.06 -2.88 17.67
C GLY A 215 10.85 -3.82 17.83
N GLN A 216 11.06 -5.12 18.08
CA GLN A 216 9.98 -6.11 18.29
C GLN A 216 10.09 -6.87 19.63
N ASN A 217 10.66 -6.23 20.66
CA ASN A 217 10.96 -6.88 21.95
C ASN A 217 9.92 -6.56 23.05
N PHE A 218 9.82 -7.41 24.07
CA PHE A 218 8.84 -7.27 25.17
C PHE A 218 9.37 -6.49 26.39
N VAL A 219 10.41 -5.67 26.19
CA VAL A 219 11.10 -4.98 27.30
C VAL A 219 10.17 -4.02 28.04
N GLU A 220 9.28 -3.32 27.33
CA GLU A 220 8.31 -2.41 27.95
C GLU A 220 7.27 -3.16 28.78
N GLN A 221 6.79 -4.31 28.30
CA GLN A 221 5.85 -5.16 29.03
C GLN A 221 6.50 -5.75 30.28
N ILE A 222 7.75 -6.24 30.18
CA ILE A 222 8.51 -6.73 31.34
C ILE A 222 8.64 -5.61 32.39
N ARG A 223 9.04 -4.41 31.98
CA ARG A 223 9.16 -3.24 32.87
C ARG A 223 7.80 -2.81 33.44
N TRP A 224 6.73 -2.97 32.67
CA TRP A 224 5.37 -2.66 33.13
C TRP A 224 4.96 -3.60 34.26
N PHE A 225 5.17 -4.91 34.12
CA PHE A 225 4.91 -5.88 35.18
C PHE A 225 5.78 -5.63 36.43
N GLN A 226 7.06 -5.29 36.26
CA GLN A 226 7.95 -4.93 37.37
C GLN A 226 7.45 -3.73 38.20
N ARG A 227 6.64 -2.83 37.61
CA ARG A 227 6.07 -1.65 38.29
C ARG A 227 4.74 -1.94 38.99
N GLN A 228 4.10 -3.07 38.72
CA GLN A 228 2.81 -3.39 39.32
C GLN A 228 2.97 -3.74 40.81
N PRO A 229 2.22 -3.10 41.73
CA PRO A 229 2.37 -3.31 43.17
C PRO A 229 2.18 -4.77 43.60
N ASP A 230 1.20 -5.47 43.00
CA ASP A 230 0.77 -6.81 43.40
C ASP A 230 1.35 -7.95 42.54
N ALA A 231 2.10 -7.62 41.48
CA ALA A 231 2.66 -8.62 40.58
C ALA A 231 3.79 -9.43 41.26
N PRO A 232 3.94 -10.73 40.94
CA PRO A 232 5.06 -11.53 41.38
C PRO A 232 6.39 -10.98 40.85
N GLU A 233 7.48 -11.28 41.57
CA GLU A 233 8.78 -10.66 41.31
C GLU A 233 9.37 -11.11 39.97
N ILE A 234 9.89 -10.15 39.19
CA ILE A 234 10.56 -10.38 37.90
C ILE A 234 11.95 -9.72 37.94
N VAL A 235 12.99 -10.53 37.75
CA VAL A 235 14.38 -10.11 37.62
C VAL A 235 14.74 -10.08 36.14
N TYR A 236 15.11 -8.93 35.60
CA TYR A 236 15.42 -8.76 34.18
C TYR A 236 16.91 -8.48 33.98
N ILE A 237 17.59 -9.33 33.20
CA ILE A 237 19.04 -9.26 32.94
C ILE A 237 19.28 -9.00 31.45
N ALA A 238 19.57 -7.75 31.12
CA ALA A 238 19.94 -7.33 29.76
C ALA A 238 21.43 -7.47 29.47
N ASP A 239 22.28 -7.47 30.49
CA ASP A 239 23.74 -7.48 30.35
C ASP A 239 24.24 -8.74 29.61
N GLU A 240 25.27 -8.60 28.79
CA GLU A 240 25.92 -9.75 28.17
C GLU A 240 26.66 -10.58 29.23
N LEU A 241 26.43 -11.89 29.20
CA LEU A 241 27.10 -12.85 30.08
C LEU A 241 27.99 -13.76 29.22
N ASP A 242 29.21 -14.00 29.68
CA ASP A 242 30.08 -15.02 29.10
C ASP A 242 29.60 -16.45 29.45
N GLU A 243 30.27 -17.46 28.91
CA GLU A 243 29.89 -18.86 29.09
C GLU A 243 29.92 -19.32 30.57
N GLN A 244 30.89 -18.85 31.36
CA GLN A 244 30.98 -19.18 32.79
C GLN A 244 29.88 -18.47 33.59
N GLN A 245 29.59 -17.22 33.26
CA GLN A 245 28.50 -16.46 33.87
C GLN A 245 27.14 -17.04 33.50
N MET A 246 26.96 -17.55 32.28
CA MET A 246 25.74 -18.27 31.87
C MET A 246 25.57 -19.57 32.66
N ASN A 247 26.62 -20.37 32.83
CA ASN A 247 26.59 -21.55 33.71
C ASN A 247 26.21 -21.16 35.15
N ALA A 248 26.84 -20.11 35.70
CA ALA A 248 26.51 -19.59 37.03
C ALA A 248 25.05 -19.13 37.14
N LEU A 249 24.49 -18.52 36.09
CA LEU A 249 23.08 -18.11 36.02
C LEU A 249 22.13 -19.31 36.02
N TYR A 250 22.40 -20.33 35.19
CA TYR A 250 21.60 -21.56 35.21
C TYR A 250 21.60 -22.14 36.62
N ARG A 251 22.76 -22.29 37.26
CA ARG A 251 22.89 -22.82 38.64
C ARG A 251 22.28 -21.93 39.73
N ALA A 252 22.05 -20.65 39.46
CA ALA A 252 21.33 -19.77 40.37
C ALA A 252 19.82 -20.02 40.35
N CYS A 253 19.28 -20.62 39.29
CA CYS A 253 17.84 -20.82 39.10
C CYS A 253 17.42 -22.27 39.38
N HIS A 254 16.10 -22.46 39.56
CA HIS A 254 15.52 -23.75 39.94
C HIS A 254 14.92 -24.50 38.77
N ALA A 255 14.29 -23.82 37.81
CA ALA A 255 13.70 -24.43 36.63
C ALA A 255 13.69 -23.46 35.45
N LEU A 256 13.91 -23.99 34.24
CA LEU A 256 13.80 -23.24 32.99
C LEU A 256 12.36 -23.35 32.46
N VAL A 257 11.76 -22.27 31.97
CA VAL A 257 10.44 -22.27 31.33
C VAL A 257 10.53 -21.66 29.94
N HIS A 258 10.18 -22.43 28.92
CA HIS A 258 10.26 -22.06 27.50
C HIS A 258 8.99 -22.48 26.74
N PRO A 259 7.90 -21.69 26.82
CA PRO A 259 6.67 -21.93 26.08
C PRO A 259 6.79 -21.40 24.64
N TYR A 260 7.84 -21.80 23.92
CA TYR A 260 8.09 -21.30 22.57
C TYR A 260 7.01 -21.74 21.58
N ARG A 261 6.78 -20.91 20.57
CA ARG A 261 5.97 -21.22 19.39
C ARG A 261 6.80 -21.94 18.32
N GLY A 262 8.08 -21.59 18.20
CA GLY A 262 9.05 -22.24 17.33
C GLY A 262 10.49 -22.13 17.85
N GLU A 263 11.21 -23.26 17.85
CA GLU A 263 12.60 -23.37 18.27
C GLU A 263 13.40 -24.19 17.24
N GLY A 264 14.44 -23.58 16.68
CA GLY A 264 15.27 -24.19 15.63
C GLY A 264 16.58 -24.80 16.16
N PHE A 265 17.12 -24.30 17.28
CA PHE A 265 18.42 -24.75 17.83
C PHE A 265 18.28 -25.52 19.14
N GLY A 266 17.42 -25.04 20.04
CA GLY A 266 17.23 -25.66 21.37
C GLY A 266 18.39 -25.52 22.34
N LEU A 267 19.42 -24.71 22.03
CA LEU A 267 20.64 -24.59 22.84
C LEU A 267 20.41 -24.17 24.30
N PRO A 268 19.62 -23.11 24.61
CA PRO A 268 19.40 -22.73 26.02
C PRO A 268 18.70 -23.83 26.85
N ILE A 269 17.88 -24.65 26.19
CA ILE A 269 17.21 -25.80 26.82
C ILE A 269 18.24 -26.87 27.15
N ALA A 270 19.11 -27.23 26.19
CA ALA A 270 20.15 -28.23 26.38
C ALA A 270 21.20 -27.79 27.43
N GLU A 271 21.59 -26.51 27.44
CA GLU A 271 22.49 -25.92 28.45
C GLU A 271 21.89 -25.96 29.86
N ALA A 272 20.62 -25.60 30.01
CA ALA A 272 19.92 -25.69 31.30
C ALA A 272 19.86 -27.15 31.79
N MET A 273 19.51 -28.08 30.89
CA MET A 273 19.52 -29.51 31.19
C MET A 273 20.92 -29.99 31.61
N ALA A 274 21.99 -29.56 30.92
CA ALA A 274 23.37 -29.89 31.29
C ALA A 274 23.75 -29.42 32.70
N CYS A 275 23.23 -28.25 33.11
CA CYS A 275 23.41 -27.71 34.46
C CYS A 275 22.56 -28.41 35.53
N GLY A 276 21.68 -29.34 35.14
CA GLY A 276 20.78 -30.07 36.04
C GLY A 276 19.45 -29.38 36.30
N LEU A 277 19.09 -28.35 35.51
CA LEU A 277 17.81 -27.68 35.68
C LEU A 277 16.69 -28.54 35.08
N PRO A 278 15.59 -28.76 35.81
CA PRO A 278 14.34 -29.18 35.22
C PRO A 278 13.88 -28.13 34.20
N VAL A 279 13.43 -28.59 33.04
CA VAL A 279 12.97 -27.73 31.95
C VAL A 279 11.48 -27.96 31.69
N ILE A 280 10.72 -26.87 31.59
CA ILE A 280 9.32 -26.83 31.19
C ILE A 280 9.27 -26.26 29.77
N VAL A 281 8.95 -27.08 28.77
CA VAL A 281 9.12 -26.75 27.35
C VAL A 281 7.91 -27.18 26.52
N THR A 282 7.66 -26.50 25.41
CA THR A 282 6.60 -26.87 24.45
C THR A 282 6.80 -28.29 23.89
N ASP A 283 5.73 -29.10 23.86
CA ASP A 283 5.71 -30.45 23.27
C ASP A 283 5.65 -30.42 21.73
N SER A 284 6.58 -29.69 21.10
CA SER A 284 6.68 -29.57 19.64
C SER A 284 8.06 -29.04 19.22
N GLY A 285 8.42 -29.20 17.95
CA GLY A 285 9.65 -28.63 17.37
C GLY A 285 10.94 -29.39 17.74
N ALA A 286 12.08 -28.72 17.52
CA ALA A 286 13.41 -29.34 17.60
C ALA A 286 13.77 -29.90 18.97
N ALA A 287 13.22 -29.37 20.07
CA ALA A 287 13.57 -29.83 21.40
C ALA A 287 13.11 -31.28 21.68
N LYS A 288 12.14 -31.82 20.93
CA LYS A 288 11.61 -33.18 21.13
C LYS A 288 12.64 -34.29 20.93
N ASP A 289 13.72 -34.02 20.21
CA ASP A 289 14.81 -34.99 20.03
C ASP A 289 15.50 -35.33 21.36
N PHE A 290 15.45 -34.41 22.35
CA PHE A 290 16.08 -34.60 23.65
C PHE A 290 15.19 -34.30 24.86
N CYS A 291 14.03 -33.67 24.66
CA CYS A 291 13.01 -33.43 25.69
C CYS A 291 11.85 -34.41 25.51
N ASN A 292 11.70 -35.32 26.47
CA ASN A 292 10.55 -36.22 26.59
C ASN A 292 10.07 -36.26 28.05
N ALA A 293 8.96 -36.95 28.32
CA ALA A 293 8.35 -37.00 29.65
C ALA A 293 9.27 -37.54 30.78
N GLU A 294 10.36 -38.24 30.45
CA GLU A 294 11.33 -38.73 31.45
C GLU A 294 12.35 -37.68 31.89
N ARG A 295 12.57 -36.66 31.04
CA ARG A 295 13.68 -35.68 31.12
C ARG A 295 13.22 -34.22 31.10
N ALA A 296 11.97 -33.95 30.79
CA ALA A 296 11.39 -32.61 30.69
C ALA A 296 9.91 -32.61 31.08
N PHE A 297 9.42 -31.43 31.49
CA PHE A 297 8.00 -31.16 31.68
C PHE A 297 7.45 -30.57 30.36
N LEU A 298 6.56 -31.32 29.72
CA LEU A 298 6.09 -30.99 28.37
C LEU A 298 4.78 -30.21 28.42
N ILE A 299 4.79 -28.99 27.89
CA ILE A 299 3.59 -28.16 27.71
C ILE A 299 2.86 -28.66 26.46
N PRO A 300 1.65 -29.23 26.58
CA PRO A 300 0.86 -29.64 25.43
C PRO A 300 0.66 -28.46 24.47
N ALA A 301 0.76 -28.70 23.17
CA ALA A 301 0.60 -27.67 22.17
C ALA A 301 -0.21 -28.15 20.98
N GLU A 302 -1.04 -27.25 20.46
CA GLU A 302 -1.73 -27.44 19.18
C GLU A 302 -0.88 -26.88 18.04
N VAL A 303 -1.18 -27.28 16.80
CA VAL A 303 -0.59 -26.65 15.61
C VAL A 303 -1.44 -25.45 15.23
N GLU A 304 -0.84 -24.28 15.18
CA GLU A 304 -1.45 -23.04 14.71
C GLU A 304 -0.80 -22.64 13.38
N TYR A 305 -1.55 -22.82 12.31
CA TYR A 305 -1.12 -22.42 10.96
C TYR A 305 -1.16 -20.90 10.82
N PHE A 306 -0.15 -20.36 10.13
CA PHE A 306 -0.12 -18.96 9.73
C PHE A 306 -1.30 -18.67 8.79
N PRO A 307 -1.84 -17.44 8.75
CA PRO A 307 -2.99 -17.11 7.90
C PRO A 307 -2.72 -17.37 6.41
N ASP A 308 -1.46 -17.30 6.00
CA ASP A 308 -0.93 -17.46 4.65
C ASP A 308 0.31 -18.37 4.60
N ASN A 309 0.74 -18.72 3.38
CA ASN A 309 2.00 -19.43 3.12
C ASN A 309 3.23 -18.50 3.20
N LEU A 310 3.33 -17.69 4.26
CA LEU A 310 4.42 -16.74 4.44
C LEU A 310 5.10 -16.88 5.81
N VAL A 311 6.42 -16.76 5.81
CA VAL A 311 7.25 -16.56 7.00
C VAL A 311 8.04 -15.27 6.81
N GLY A 312 7.56 -14.17 7.40
CA GLY A 312 8.07 -12.84 7.05
C GLY A 312 7.72 -12.53 5.59
N ASP A 313 8.74 -12.18 4.79
CA ASP A 313 8.60 -11.94 3.34
C ASP A 313 8.84 -13.20 2.48
N MET A 314 9.12 -14.36 3.11
CA MET A 314 9.45 -15.60 2.39
C MET A 314 8.19 -16.46 2.17
N GLU A 315 7.83 -16.70 0.91
CA GLU A 315 6.80 -17.66 0.53
C GLU A 315 7.26 -19.09 0.80
N THR A 316 6.44 -19.90 1.47
CA THR A 316 6.75 -21.29 1.83
C THR A 316 5.98 -22.30 0.99
N MET A 317 6.54 -23.50 0.82
CA MET A 317 5.96 -24.57 -0.02
C MET A 317 4.56 -24.99 0.40
N ASN A 318 4.36 -25.11 1.70
CA ASN A 318 3.10 -25.43 2.36
C ASN A 318 2.77 -24.33 3.36
N ARG A 319 1.62 -24.45 4.01
CA ARG A 319 1.22 -23.50 5.05
C ARG A 319 2.16 -23.63 6.27
N PRO A 320 2.93 -22.59 6.61
CA PRO A 320 3.81 -22.61 7.76
C PRO A 320 2.94 -22.63 9.02
N PHE A 321 3.51 -23.14 10.09
CA PHE A 321 2.82 -23.27 11.36
C PHE A 321 3.77 -23.08 12.53
N TRP A 322 3.19 -22.66 13.63
CA TRP A 322 3.82 -22.66 14.93
C TRP A 322 3.11 -23.62 15.86
N ALA A 323 3.82 -24.03 16.91
CA ALA A 323 3.16 -24.60 18.07
C ALA A 323 2.38 -23.49 18.81
N LYS A 324 1.22 -23.85 19.33
CA LYS A 324 0.40 -23.03 20.22
C LYS A 324 0.39 -23.69 21.61
N PRO A 325 1.33 -23.32 22.49
CA PRO A 325 1.44 -23.91 23.82
C PRO A 325 0.19 -23.62 24.65
N ASN A 326 -0.32 -24.64 25.34
CA ASN A 326 -1.45 -24.50 26.23
C ASN A 326 -1.00 -23.79 27.51
N ARG A 327 -1.36 -22.50 27.64
CA ARG A 327 -0.99 -21.68 28.80
C ARG A 327 -1.46 -22.28 30.13
N ASN A 328 -2.69 -22.76 30.22
CA ASN A 328 -3.23 -23.31 31.47
C ASN A 328 -2.45 -24.57 31.90
N ALA A 329 -2.01 -25.40 30.94
CA ALA A 329 -1.15 -26.54 31.24
C ALA A 329 0.25 -26.11 31.67
N MET A 330 0.81 -25.06 31.05
CA MET A 330 2.07 -24.46 31.49
C MET A 330 1.97 -23.91 32.93
N GLU A 331 0.90 -23.18 33.26
CA GLU A 331 0.62 -22.68 34.61
C GLU A 331 0.60 -23.83 35.63
N ALA A 332 -0.10 -24.92 35.31
CA ALA A 332 -0.15 -26.12 36.16
C ALA A 332 1.22 -26.80 36.34
N LEU A 333 2.04 -26.89 35.27
CA LEU A 333 3.39 -27.43 35.34
C LEU A 333 4.32 -26.53 36.16
N MET A 334 4.21 -25.21 36.03
CA MET A 334 4.96 -24.26 36.84
C MET A 334 4.58 -24.40 38.32
N GLU A 335 3.29 -24.48 38.63
CA GLU A 335 2.84 -24.72 40.01
C GLU A 335 3.33 -26.07 40.55
N GLN A 336 3.27 -27.13 39.75
CA GLN A 336 3.78 -28.45 40.10
C GLN A 336 5.28 -28.41 40.42
N VAL A 337 6.09 -27.83 39.54
CA VAL A 337 7.55 -27.71 39.72
C VAL A 337 7.91 -26.86 40.93
N TYR A 338 7.14 -25.80 41.21
CA TYR A 338 7.32 -24.98 42.41
C TYR A 338 6.98 -25.74 43.70
N ARG A 339 5.86 -26.46 43.74
CA ARG A 339 5.40 -27.19 44.94
C ARG A 339 6.17 -28.50 45.19
N GLN A 340 6.63 -29.17 44.14
CA GLN A 340 7.27 -30.49 44.17
C GLN A 340 8.69 -30.43 43.60
N TYR A 341 9.47 -29.44 44.04
CA TYR A 341 10.78 -29.18 43.45
C TYR A 341 11.75 -30.35 43.56
N ASP A 342 11.76 -31.11 44.66
CA ASP A 342 12.67 -32.24 44.81
C ASP A 342 12.44 -33.32 43.72
N GLU A 343 11.19 -33.56 43.34
CA GLU A 343 10.83 -34.46 42.24
C GLU A 343 11.25 -33.88 40.88
N ALA A 344 11.01 -32.59 40.66
CA ALA A 344 11.43 -31.89 39.45
C ALA A 344 12.95 -31.90 39.30
N LYS A 345 13.69 -31.68 40.38
CA LYS A 345 15.15 -31.72 40.43
C LYS A 345 15.68 -33.09 40.01
N ALA A 346 15.04 -34.19 40.44
CA ALA A 346 15.42 -35.53 39.99
C ALA A 346 15.23 -35.72 38.46
N VAL A 347 14.24 -35.07 37.85
CA VAL A 347 14.09 -35.01 36.38
C VAL A 347 15.27 -34.28 35.76
N GLY A 348 15.63 -33.10 36.29
CA GLY A 348 16.79 -32.31 35.85
C GLY A 348 18.12 -33.07 35.95
N GLU A 349 18.34 -33.83 37.02
CA GLU A 349 19.54 -34.65 37.20
C GLU A 349 19.62 -35.84 36.22
N ARG A 350 18.47 -36.43 35.84
CA ARG A 350 18.41 -37.42 34.76
C ARG A 350 18.72 -36.79 33.41
N ALA A 351 18.14 -35.61 33.14
CA ALA A 351 18.39 -34.84 31.94
C ALA A 351 19.89 -34.50 31.79
N ALA A 352 20.54 -34.00 32.85
CA ALA A 352 21.96 -33.66 32.85
C ALA A 352 22.87 -34.84 32.49
N ARG A 353 22.63 -36.01 33.07
CA ARG A 353 23.38 -37.23 32.74
C ARG A 353 23.24 -37.59 31.27
N TRP A 354 22.01 -37.57 30.75
CA TRP A 354 21.76 -37.88 29.36
C TRP A 354 22.40 -36.87 28.40
N VAL A 355 22.28 -35.57 28.68
CA VAL A 355 22.89 -34.51 27.86
C VAL A 355 24.41 -34.65 27.81
N ARG A 356 25.06 -34.93 28.95
CA ARG A 356 26.51 -35.18 29.01
C ARG A 356 26.95 -36.36 28.14
N GLU A 357 26.14 -37.41 28.06
CA GLU A 357 26.46 -38.63 27.31
C GLU A 357 26.12 -38.50 25.80
N ASN A 358 25.15 -37.68 25.42
CA ASN A 358 24.53 -37.72 24.08
C ASN A 358 24.55 -36.40 23.30
N LEU A 359 24.68 -35.25 23.96
CA LEU A 359 24.65 -33.92 23.34
C LEU A 359 25.92 -33.10 23.65
N SER A 360 27.10 -33.72 23.55
CA SER A 360 28.36 -32.98 23.55
C SER A 360 28.78 -32.57 22.14
N TRP A 361 29.61 -31.53 22.02
CA TRP A 361 30.18 -31.14 20.72
C TRP A 361 31.08 -32.21 20.12
N GLU A 362 31.74 -33.04 20.94
CA GLU A 362 32.48 -34.21 20.51
C GLU A 362 31.56 -35.23 19.82
N ARG A 363 30.35 -35.44 20.34
CA ARG A 363 29.38 -36.35 19.74
C ARG A 363 28.82 -35.79 18.44
N ALA A 364 28.50 -34.49 18.40
CA ALA A 364 28.09 -33.80 17.18
C ALA A 364 29.17 -33.89 16.08
N ALA A 365 30.44 -33.69 16.46
CA ALA A 365 31.58 -33.81 15.54
C ALA A 365 31.76 -35.23 14.99
N GLN A 366 31.50 -36.28 15.78
CA GLN A 366 31.52 -37.65 15.27
C GLN A 366 30.48 -37.88 14.17
N VAL A 367 29.24 -37.42 14.39
CA VAL A 367 28.16 -37.53 13.40
C VAL A 367 28.50 -36.74 12.12
N ALA A 368 29.00 -35.50 12.27
CA ALA A 368 29.44 -34.69 11.14
C ALA A 368 30.61 -35.36 10.37
N ALA A 369 31.57 -35.97 11.08
CA ALA A 369 32.71 -36.63 10.46
C ALA A 369 32.34 -37.89 9.66
N GLU A 370 31.34 -38.65 10.10
CA GLU A 370 30.79 -39.77 9.33
C GLU A 370 30.25 -39.30 7.97
N ARG A 371 29.59 -38.12 7.93
CA ARG A 371 29.09 -37.51 6.68
C ARG A 371 30.21 -36.98 5.78
N LEU A 372 31.20 -36.33 6.38
CA LEU A 372 32.36 -35.79 5.64
C LEU A 372 33.20 -36.88 4.96
N ARG A 373 33.16 -38.12 5.46
CA ARG A 373 33.93 -39.26 4.93
C ARG A 373 33.24 -40.09 3.83
N ALA A 374 31.96 -39.87 3.52
CA ALA A 374 31.26 -40.66 2.49
C ALA A 374 31.82 -40.39 1.07
N HIS A 375 32.28 -41.44 0.36
CA HIS A 375 33.12 -41.38 -0.86
C HIS A 375 32.39 -41.55 -2.22
N ARG A 376 33.05 -41.03 -3.28
CA ARG A 376 32.79 -41.09 -4.73
C ARG A 376 32.78 -42.52 -5.34
N GLU A 377 31.64 -43.21 -5.46
CA GLU A 377 31.58 -44.53 -6.16
C GLU A 377 30.69 -44.59 -7.43
N GLU A 378 29.98 -43.53 -7.84
CA GLU A 378 28.97 -43.65 -8.93
C GLU A 378 29.43 -43.27 -10.37
N ALA A 379 30.71 -43.03 -10.63
CA ALA A 379 31.17 -42.59 -11.96
C ALA A 379 32.08 -43.60 -12.67
N ALA A 380 31.51 -44.68 -13.25
CA ALA A 380 32.19 -45.47 -14.29
C ALA A 380 31.20 -46.30 -15.15
N GLY A 381 30.74 -45.72 -16.25
CA GLY A 381 30.00 -46.42 -17.31
C GLY A 381 29.57 -45.49 -18.44
N ALA A 382 30.48 -45.14 -19.35
CA ALA A 382 30.19 -44.23 -20.45
C ALA A 382 29.53 -44.97 -21.64
N GLU A 383 28.24 -44.69 -21.86
CA GLU A 383 27.48 -44.95 -23.09
C GLU A 383 27.92 -43.94 -24.18
N SER A 384 27.88 -44.27 -25.48
CA SER A 384 28.38 -43.35 -26.52
C SER A 384 27.42 -42.18 -26.78
N THR A 385 27.97 -40.99 -27.04
CA THR A 385 27.25 -39.73 -27.33
C THR A 385 26.16 -39.88 -28.39
N GLU A 386 26.42 -40.64 -29.45
CA GLU A 386 25.48 -40.81 -30.57
C GLU A 386 24.25 -41.65 -30.17
N THR A 387 24.43 -42.62 -29.26
CA THR A 387 23.33 -43.42 -28.70
C THR A 387 22.43 -42.61 -27.77
N ILE A 388 23.00 -41.67 -27.00
CA ILE A 388 22.26 -40.77 -26.10
C ILE A 388 21.38 -39.80 -26.89
N ILE A 389 21.90 -39.22 -27.99
CA ILE A 389 21.13 -38.30 -28.85
C ILE A 389 19.96 -39.04 -29.54
N LEU A 390 20.19 -40.25 -30.05
CA LEU A 390 19.14 -41.05 -30.70
C LEU A 390 18.02 -41.44 -29.71
N ARG A 391 18.39 -41.83 -28.48
CA ARG A 391 17.41 -42.16 -27.44
C ARG A 391 16.61 -40.94 -26.99
N ALA A 392 17.27 -39.78 -26.85
CA ALA A 392 16.58 -38.53 -26.56
C ALA A 392 15.60 -38.13 -27.67
N ALA A 393 15.99 -38.31 -28.94
CA ALA A 393 15.08 -38.09 -30.08
C ALA A 393 13.89 -39.05 -30.07
N GLU A 394 14.08 -40.31 -29.67
CA GLU A 394 13.00 -41.28 -29.50
C GLU A 394 12.01 -40.84 -28.41
N HIS A 395 12.50 -40.36 -27.26
CA HIS A 395 11.65 -39.81 -26.18
C HIS A 395 10.85 -38.58 -26.62
N VAL A 396 11.45 -37.66 -27.39
CA VAL A 396 10.75 -36.50 -28.00
C VAL A 396 9.68 -36.96 -29.00
N SER A 397 9.92 -38.02 -29.76
CA SER A 397 8.94 -38.58 -30.71
C SER A 397 7.75 -39.28 -30.02
N GLN A 398 7.94 -39.72 -28.77
CA GLN A 398 6.95 -40.43 -27.95
C GLN A 398 6.21 -39.50 -26.96
N ASP A 399 6.36 -38.18 -27.09
CA ASP A 399 5.76 -37.16 -26.20
C ASP A 399 6.22 -37.26 -24.74
N ASN A 400 7.47 -37.69 -24.52
CA ASN A 400 8.11 -37.80 -23.20
C ASN A 400 9.30 -36.81 -23.08
N PRO A 401 9.05 -35.49 -23.04
CA PRO A 401 10.12 -34.48 -23.13
C PRO A 401 11.04 -34.44 -21.91
N ASP A 402 10.58 -34.82 -20.70
CA ASP A 402 11.38 -34.76 -19.47
C ASP A 402 12.57 -35.72 -19.50
N GLU A 403 12.36 -36.94 -20.00
CA GLU A 403 13.43 -37.94 -20.18
C GLU A 403 14.44 -37.48 -21.24
N ALA A 404 13.96 -36.88 -22.33
CA ALA A 404 14.83 -36.31 -23.35
C ALA A 404 15.68 -35.15 -22.80
N ILE A 405 15.08 -34.26 -22.00
CA ILE A 405 15.77 -33.12 -21.37
C ILE A 405 16.92 -33.62 -20.48
N VAL A 406 16.65 -34.60 -19.60
CA VAL A 406 17.68 -35.13 -18.69
C VAL A 406 18.87 -35.71 -19.45
N LEU A 407 18.62 -36.47 -20.52
CA LEU A 407 19.67 -37.07 -21.35
C LEU A 407 20.50 -36.02 -22.09
N LEU A 408 19.84 -35.01 -22.66
CA LEU A 408 20.49 -33.96 -23.45
C LEU A 408 21.25 -32.97 -22.58
N GLU A 409 20.75 -32.61 -21.39
CA GLU A 409 21.47 -31.78 -20.42
C GLU A 409 22.71 -32.47 -19.87
N LYS A 410 22.62 -33.77 -19.60
CA LYS A 410 23.78 -34.58 -19.23
C LYS A 410 24.82 -34.55 -20.34
N LEU A 411 24.40 -34.74 -21.59
CA LEU A 411 25.31 -34.76 -22.73
C LEU A 411 25.99 -33.40 -22.97
N ILE A 412 25.25 -32.30 -22.84
CA ILE A 412 25.81 -30.94 -22.95
C ILE A 412 26.81 -30.65 -21.83
N ARG A 413 26.58 -31.19 -20.62
CA ARG A 413 27.50 -31.07 -19.49
C ARG A 413 28.82 -31.82 -19.73
N GLU A 414 28.73 -32.97 -20.40
CA GLU A 414 29.90 -33.81 -20.72
C GLU A 414 30.66 -33.29 -21.95
N ASP A 415 29.96 -32.75 -22.96
CA ASP A 415 30.55 -32.13 -24.15
C ASP A 415 29.71 -30.92 -24.63
N PRO A 416 30.07 -29.69 -24.20
CA PRO A 416 29.38 -28.46 -24.60
C PRO A 416 29.52 -28.11 -26.09
N SER A 417 30.34 -28.83 -26.87
CA SER A 417 30.48 -28.58 -28.32
C SER A 417 29.42 -29.27 -29.17
N GLN A 418 28.58 -30.13 -28.57
CA GLN A 418 27.56 -30.92 -29.27
C GLN A 418 26.33 -30.09 -29.65
N LEU A 419 26.38 -29.41 -30.80
CA LEU A 419 25.30 -28.54 -31.30
C LEU A 419 23.94 -29.27 -31.42
N LYS A 420 23.94 -30.54 -31.83
CA LYS A 420 22.72 -31.36 -31.94
C LYS A 420 22.03 -31.60 -30.59
N ALA A 421 22.79 -31.63 -29.49
CA ALA A 421 22.22 -31.76 -28.16
C ALA A 421 21.43 -30.50 -27.78
N TYR A 422 21.95 -29.31 -28.14
CA TYR A 422 21.23 -28.04 -27.97
C TYR A 422 19.99 -27.93 -28.87
N CYS A 423 20.05 -28.43 -30.11
CA CYS A 423 18.87 -28.53 -30.99
C CYS A 423 17.78 -29.39 -30.36
N GLY A 424 18.14 -30.62 -29.97
CA GLY A 424 17.21 -31.56 -29.33
C GLY A 424 16.64 -31.00 -28.02
N LEU A 425 17.46 -30.32 -27.22
CA LEU A 425 17.05 -29.74 -25.95
C LEU A 425 16.08 -28.56 -26.18
N GLY A 426 16.34 -27.75 -27.20
CA GLY A 426 15.44 -26.70 -27.65
C GLY A 426 14.06 -27.23 -28.07
N VAL A 427 14.02 -28.32 -28.83
CA VAL A 427 12.78 -28.97 -29.26
C VAL A 427 12.03 -29.61 -28.08
N ALA A 428 12.74 -30.35 -27.22
CA ALA A 428 12.16 -31.00 -26.03
C ALA A 428 11.57 -29.96 -25.07
N TYR A 429 12.29 -28.86 -24.80
CA TYR A 429 11.77 -27.77 -23.99
C TYR A 429 10.56 -27.08 -24.63
N PHE A 430 10.53 -26.94 -25.95
CA PHE A 430 9.39 -26.35 -26.64
C PHE A 430 8.15 -27.24 -26.55
N GLN A 431 8.30 -28.57 -26.69
CA GLN A 431 7.21 -29.54 -26.50
C GLN A 431 6.70 -29.57 -25.06
N ALA A 432 7.60 -29.48 -24.07
CA ALA A 432 7.25 -29.34 -22.65
C ALA A 432 6.60 -27.99 -22.29
N GLY A 433 6.36 -27.10 -23.27
CA GLY A 433 5.75 -25.78 -23.06
C GLY A 433 6.72 -24.72 -22.48
N SER A 434 8.00 -25.06 -22.30
CA SER A 434 9.04 -24.21 -21.73
C SER A 434 9.77 -23.37 -22.78
N ILE A 435 9.04 -22.43 -23.40
CA ILE A 435 9.53 -21.59 -24.51
C ILE A 435 10.84 -20.84 -24.19
N ALA A 436 10.96 -20.27 -22.98
CA ALA A 436 12.15 -19.51 -22.59
C ALA A 436 13.40 -20.40 -22.48
N ARG A 437 13.25 -21.62 -21.96
CA ARG A 437 14.34 -22.61 -21.89
C ARG A 437 14.68 -23.11 -23.29
N ALA A 438 13.66 -23.35 -24.12
CA ALA A 438 13.85 -23.74 -25.51
C ALA A 438 14.71 -22.71 -26.28
N GLU A 439 14.35 -21.43 -26.17
CA GLU A 439 15.12 -20.34 -26.77
C GLU A 439 16.53 -20.23 -26.15
N GLY A 440 16.64 -20.31 -24.83
CA GLY A 440 17.91 -20.23 -24.10
C GLY A 440 18.90 -21.31 -24.56
N SER A 441 18.46 -22.56 -24.64
CA SER A 441 19.27 -23.69 -25.10
C SER A 441 19.73 -23.52 -26.54
N LEU A 442 18.84 -23.07 -27.45
CA LEU A 442 19.21 -22.84 -28.85
C LEU A 442 20.22 -21.69 -28.99
N ARG A 443 20.05 -20.60 -28.22
CA ARG A 443 21.00 -19.48 -28.20
C ARG A 443 22.34 -19.86 -27.60
N GLN A 444 22.34 -20.70 -26.56
CA GLN A 444 23.56 -21.25 -25.98
C GLN A 444 24.30 -22.11 -27.00
N GLY A 445 23.59 -22.96 -27.75
CA GLY A 445 24.18 -23.69 -28.88
C GLY A 445 24.85 -22.77 -29.90
N LEU A 446 24.21 -21.64 -30.24
CA LEU A 446 24.77 -20.64 -31.17
C LEU A 446 26.04 -19.94 -30.65
N GLN A 447 26.32 -19.99 -29.33
CA GLN A 447 27.61 -19.51 -28.79
C GLN A 447 28.75 -20.50 -29.07
N HIS A 448 28.44 -21.77 -29.27
CA HIS A 448 29.40 -22.84 -29.51
C HIS A 448 29.61 -23.15 -31.00
N GLY A 449 28.68 -22.77 -31.87
CA GLY A 449 28.82 -22.89 -33.32
C GLY A 449 27.53 -22.58 -34.08
N GLU A 450 27.64 -22.27 -35.37
CA GLU A 450 26.47 -22.07 -36.23
C GLU A 450 26.03 -23.40 -36.86
N ASP A 451 24.74 -23.71 -36.72
CA ASP A 451 24.09 -24.86 -37.35
C ASP A 451 22.70 -24.44 -37.86
N PHE A 452 22.28 -25.00 -39.00
CA PHE A 452 21.02 -24.59 -39.62
C PHE A 452 19.79 -24.96 -38.77
N GLU A 453 19.83 -26.09 -38.04
CA GLU A 453 18.72 -26.54 -37.18
C GLU A 453 18.56 -25.60 -35.98
N LEU A 454 19.66 -25.13 -35.39
CA LEU A 454 19.62 -24.12 -34.32
C LEU A 454 18.91 -22.84 -34.79
N HIS A 455 19.29 -22.32 -35.96
CA HIS A 455 18.67 -21.13 -36.54
C HIS A 455 17.21 -21.38 -36.95
N TYR A 456 16.90 -22.56 -37.50
CA TYR A 456 15.55 -22.92 -37.92
C TYR A 456 14.59 -23.04 -36.73
N HIS A 457 14.96 -23.81 -35.70
CA HIS A 457 14.12 -23.98 -34.51
C HIS A 457 13.96 -22.68 -33.74
N LEU A 458 15.03 -21.88 -33.63
CA LEU A 458 14.93 -20.56 -32.99
C LEU A 458 14.01 -19.63 -33.77
N ALA A 459 14.10 -19.61 -35.11
CA ALA A 459 13.19 -18.82 -35.95
C ALA A 459 11.73 -19.27 -35.81
N TYR A 460 11.49 -20.58 -35.75
CA TYR A 460 10.16 -21.15 -35.57
C TYR A 460 9.56 -20.74 -34.22
N ILE A 461 10.31 -20.90 -33.13
CA ILE A 461 9.87 -20.52 -31.78
C ILE A 461 9.60 -19.02 -31.68
N LEU A 462 10.50 -18.17 -32.22
CA LEU A 462 10.33 -16.72 -32.25
C LEU A 462 9.10 -16.28 -33.06
N LEU A 463 8.75 -17.01 -34.11
CA LEU A 463 7.53 -16.75 -34.87
C LEU A 463 6.28 -17.07 -34.04
N GLN A 464 6.27 -18.20 -33.32
CA GLN A 464 5.14 -18.57 -32.46
C GLN A 464 4.94 -17.59 -31.29
N THR A 465 6.02 -16.99 -30.78
CA THR A 465 5.96 -15.98 -29.71
C THR A 465 5.72 -14.55 -30.20
N GLY A 466 5.50 -14.35 -31.49
CA GLY A 466 5.16 -13.04 -32.07
C GLY A 466 6.36 -12.14 -32.40
N ARG A 467 7.60 -12.57 -32.11
CA ARG A 467 8.87 -11.87 -32.39
C ARG A 467 9.28 -12.01 -33.86
N SER A 468 8.39 -11.57 -34.75
CA SER A 468 8.47 -11.82 -36.20
C SER A 468 9.68 -11.15 -36.86
N GLN A 469 10.23 -10.07 -36.30
CA GLN A 469 11.43 -9.43 -36.85
C GLN A 469 12.70 -10.25 -36.58
N GLU A 470 12.81 -10.78 -35.38
CA GLU A 470 13.97 -11.59 -34.99
C GLU A 470 13.89 -12.98 -35.62
N ALA A 471 12.69 -13.55 -35.71
CA ALA A 471 12.43 -14.73 -36.51
C ALA A 471 12.90 -14.57 -37.97
N LEU A 472 12.81 -13.36 -38.56
CA LEU A 472 13.26 -13.10 -39.93
C LEU A 472 14.78 -13.26 -40.06
N LYS A 473 15.52 -12.74 -39.08
CA LYS A 473 16.97 -12.86 -39.03
C LYS A 473 17.39 -14.33 -38.99
N HIS A 474 16.81 -15.11 -38.08
CA HIS A 474 17.17 -16.51 -37.91
C HIS A 474 16.67 -17.39 -39.06
N ALA A 475 15.47 -17.17 -39.60
CA ALA A 475 14.96 -17.90 -40.77
C ALA A 475 15.80 -17.61 -42.03
N THR A 476 16.23 -16.36 -42.22
CA THR A 476 17.14 -16.01 -43.33
C THR A 476 18.47 -16.72 -43.18
N ARG A 477 19.04 -16.74 -41.96
CA ARG A 477 20.31 -17.42 -41.69
C ARG A 477 20.21 -18.94 -41.87
N ALA A 478 19.10 -19.56 -41.46
CA ALA A 478 18.86 -20.99 -41.68
C ALA A 478 18.89 -21.38 -43.16
N VAL A 479 18.25 -20.57 -44.03
CA VAL A 479 18.26 -20.78 -45.49
C VAL A 479 19.64 -20.50 -46.10
N GLU A 480 20.41 -19.55 -45.55
CA GLU A 480 21.80 -19.31 -45.99
C GLU A 480 22.73 -20.48 -45.65
N LEU A 481 22.54 -21.12 -44.49
CA LEU A 481 23.35 -22.26 -44.04
C LEU A 481 22.95 -23.57 -44.74
N ASN A 482 21.68 -23.73 -45.11
CA ASN A 482 21.19 -24.88 -45.89
C ASN A 482 20.16 -24.43 -46.95
N PRO A 483 20.61 -24.02 -48.14
CA PRO A 483 19.74 -23.52 -49.20
C PRO A 483 18.75 -24.55 -49.77
N ASP A 484 19.02 -25.85 -49.59
CA ASP A 484 18.23 -26.94 -50.14
C ASP A 484 17.13 -27.44 -49.18
N CYS A 485 17.08 -26.93 -47.94
CA CYS A 485 16.04 -27.28 -46.96
C CYS A 485 14.71 -26.55 -47.26
N GLU A 486 13.73 -27.29 -47.78
CA GLU A 486 12.43 -26.76 -48.18
C GLU A 486 11.63 -26.22 -46.97
N GLU A 487 11.77 -26.83 -45.79
CA GLU A 487 11.11 -26.42 -44.55
C GLU A 487 11.57 -25.04 -44.09
N ALA A 488 12.88 -24.78 -44.13
CA ALA A 488 13.45 -23.48 -43.78
C ALA A 488 13.02 -22.39 -44.79
N ARG A 489 12.97 -22.73 -46.08
CA ARG A 489 12.49 -21.81 -47.13
C ARG A 489 11.00 -21.51 -46.97
N GLN A 490 10.19 -22.51 -46.61
CA GLN A 490 8.77 -22.31 -46.36
C GLN A 490 8.53 -21.41 -45.15
N LEU A 491 9.26 -21.63 -44.04
CA LEU A 491 9.20 -20.76 -42.86
C LEU A 491 9.56 -19.31 -43.21
N LEU A 492 10.60 -19.11 -44.03
CA LEU A 492 11.00 -17.79 -44.50
C LEU A 492 9.94 -17.13 -45.41
N ARG A 493 9.30 -17.90 -46.32
CA ARG A 493 8.20 -17.41 -47.18
C ARG A 493 7.02 -16.90 -46.35
N ASP A 494 6.57 -17.69 -45.37
CA ASP A 494 5.44 -17.34 -44.51
C ASP A 494 5.73 -16.04 -43.74
N LEU A 495 6.96 -15.90 -43.24
CA LEU A 495 7.40 -14.75 -42.46
C LEU A 495 7.52 -13.46 -43.30
N VAL A 496 8.07 -13.56 -44.50
CA VAL A 496 8.16 -12.46 -45.47
C VAL A 496 6.76 -11.95 -45.84
N GLN A 497 5.81 -12.86 -46.10
CA GLN A 497 4.42 -12.50 -46.39
C GLN A 497 3.76 -11.77 -45.21
N LYS A 498 3.99 -12.25 -43.97
CA LYS A 498 3.46 -11.64 -42.74
C LYS A 498 4.00 -10.22 -42.52
N LEU A 499 5.31 -10.01 -42.67
CA LEU A 499 5.96 -8.71 -42.45
C LEU A 499 5.63 -7.68 -43.55
N ARG A 500 5.45 -8.12 -44.80
CA ARG A 500 5.05 -7.24 -45.91
C ARG A 500 3.69 -6.58 -45.68
N ARG A 501 2.72 -7.31 -45.09
CA ARG A 501 1.41 -6.76 -44.69
C ARG A 501 1.50 -5.68 -43.61
N ARG A 502 2.50 -5.77 -42.70
CA ARG A 502 2.72 -4.79 -41.61
C ARG A 502 3.32 -3.47 -42.10
N ILE A 503 4.28 -3.50 -43.02
CA ILE A 503 4.97 -2.29 -43.51
C ILE A 503 4.01 -1.35 -44.27
N LEU A 504 3.07 -1.91 -45.03
CA LEU A 504 2.01 -1.17 -45.74
C LEU A 504 1.09 -0.36 -44.80
N LYS A 505 1.06 -0.63 -43.49
CA LYS A 505 0.21 0.08 -42.51
C LYS A 505 0.93 1.14 -41.66
N ARG A 506 2.28 1.15 -41.57
CA ARG A 506 3.02 1.96 -40.56
C ARG A 506 4.28 2.70 -41.05
N GLY A 507 4.63 2.65 -42.34
CA GLY A 507 5.61 3.58 -42.94
C GLY A 507 7.00 3.64 -42.28
N ARG A 508 7.54 2.54 -41.72
CA ARG A 508 8.88 2.53 -41.09
C ARG A 508 9.99 2.14 -42.06
N GLN A 509 11.03 2.98 -42.15
CA GLN A 509 12.15 2.87 -43.09
C GLN A 509 13.22 1.82 -42.70
N ALA A 510 13.43 1.56 -41.40
CA ALA A 510 14.54 0.72 -40.90
C ALA A 510 14.41 -0.79 -41.24
N HIS A 511 13.24 -1.25 -41.68
CA HIS A 511 12.93 -2.68 -41.81
C HIS A 511 12.88 -3.19 -43.27
N GLN A 512 13.06 -2.28 -44.24
CA GLN A 512 12.91 -2.59 -45.66
C GLN A 512 14.10 -3.41 -46.20
N GLN A 513 15.30 -3.20 -45.66
CA GLN A 513 16.53 -3.85 -46.13
C GLN A 513 16.60 -5.35 -45.78
N ALA A 514 16.23 -5.73 -44.55
CA ALA A 514 16.22 -7.13 -44.12
C ALA A 514 15.16 -7.95 -44.87
N LEU A 515 14.00 -7.36 -45.13
CA LEU A 515 12.94 -7.98 -45.92
C LEU A 515 13.36 -8.17 -47.38
N GLN A 516 13.97 -7.15 -48.00
CA GLN A 516 14.51 -7.25 -49.37
C GLN A 516 15.63 -8.30 -49.52
N ARG A 517 16.40 -8.55 -48.45
CA ARG A 517 17.41 -9.62 -48.44
C ARG A 517 16.74 -11.00 -48.44
N ALA A 518 15.76 -11.22 -47.56
CA ALA A 518 15.00 -12.46 -47.51
C ALA A 518 14.22 -12.74 -48.81
N GLU A 519 13.62 -11.71 -49.42
CA GLU A 519 12.93 -11.82 -50.72
C GLU A 519 13.87 -12.22 -51.86
N ARG A 520 15.09 -11.68 -51.89
CA ARG A 520 16.12 -12.07 -52.88
C ARG A 520 16.56 -13.52 -52.71
N LEU A 521 16.76 -13.96 -51.47
CA LEU A 521 17.17 -15.34 -51.15
C LEU A 521 16.10 -16.38 -51.57
N LEU A 522 14.82 -16.02 -51.47
CA LEU A 522 13.71 -16.86 -51.92
C LEU A 522 13.57 -16.94 -53.46
N GLN A 523 14.19 -16.02 -54.21
CA GLN A 523 14.15 -15.99 -55.68
C GLN A 523 15.30 -16.77 -56.35
N GLN A 524 16.35 -17.13 -55.59
CA GLN A 524 17.48 -17.92 -56.10
C GLN A 524 17.08 -19.40 -56.19
N GLN A 525 17.16 -20.05 -57.36
CA GLN A 525 16.94 -21.50 -57.44
C GLN A 525 18.13 -22.26 -56.83
N PRO A 526 17.90 -23.37 -56.09
CA PRO A 526 18.98 -24.22 -55.61
C PRO A 526 19.75 -24.82 -56.79
N GLU A 527 21.09 -24.79 -56.73
CA GLU A 527 21.93 -25.46 -57.74
C GLU A 527 21.76 -26.97 -57.57
N THR A 528 21.03 -27.60 -58.49
CA THR A 528 20.85 -29.05 -58.48
C THR A 528 22.14 -29.75 -58.90
N ASP A 529 22.92 -30.24 -57.93
CA ASP A 529 23.91 -31.29 -58.19
C ASP A 529 23.29 -32.66 -57.85
N ALA A 530 23.07 -33.47 -58.88
CA ALA A 530 22.29 -34.70 -58.83
C ALA A 530 22.98 -35.87 -58.09
N THR A 531 24.08 -35.62 -57.39
CA THR A 531 24.89 -36.66 -56.71
C THR A 531 24.84 -36.61 -55.17
N ALA A 532 24.23 -35.59 -54.56
CA ALA A 532 24.11 -35.51 -53.09
C ALA A 532 22.79 -36.11 -52.53
N ARG A 533 22.08 -36.94 -53.31
CA ARG A 533 20.79 -37.53 -52.89
C ARG A 533 20.90 -38.89 -52.20
N ALA A 534 22.10 -39.33 -51.83
CA ALA A 534 22.34 -40.62 -51.22
C ALA A 534 23.43 -40.55 -50.16
N MET A 535 23.08 -40.12 -48.94
CA MET A 535 23.61 -40.61 -47.65
C MET A 535 23.18 -39.68 -46.52
N LEU A 536 21.92 -39.79 -46.08
CA LEU A 536 21.51 -39.44 -44.72
C LEU A 536 20.48 -40.49 -44.27
N PRO A 537 20.66 -41.13 -43.09
CA PRO A 537 19.63 -42.00 -42.52
C PRO A 537 18.34 -41.20 -42.31
N GLN A 538 17.20 -41.83 -42.54
CA GLN A 538 15.90 -41.32 -42.10
C GLN A 538 15.88 -41.24 -40.56
N ALA A 539 16.39 -40.15 -40.00
CA ALA A 539 16.01 -39.72 -38.67
C ALA A 539 14.63 -39.07 -38.80
N GLY A 540 13.65 -39.62 -38.07
CA GLY A 540 12.28 -39.12 -38.08
C GLY A 540 12.24 -37.62 -37.79
N SER A 541 11.45 -36.90 -38.59
CA SER A 541 11.03 -35.54 -38.28
C SER A 541 10.55 -35.45 -36.83
N LEU A 542 11.25 -34.68 -35.99
CA LEU A 542 10.87 -34.37 -34.60
C LEU A 542 9.75 -33.31 -34.52
N LEU A 543 9.06 -33.01 -35.64
CA LEU A 543 8.00 -32.02 -35.66
C LEU A 543 6.66 -32.66 -35.24
N PRO A 544 5.98 -32.16 -34.19
CA PRO A 544 4.56 -32.42 -34.06
C PRO A 544 3.81 -31.73 -35.21
N PRO A 545 2.71 -32.30 -35.72
CA PRO A 545 1.89 -31.64 -36.73
C PRO A 545 1.36 -30.30 -36.19
N LYS A 546 1.16 -29.32 -37.10
CA LYS A 546 0.42 -28.09 -36.80
C LYS A 546 -0.89 -28.46 -36.09
N LYS A 547 -1.01 -28.17 -34.79
CA LYS A 547 -2.32 -27.95 -34.18
C LYS A 547 -2.88 -26.69 -34.83
N HIS A 548 -3.63 -26.87 -35.92
CA HIS A 548 -4.74 -25.97 -36.18
C HIS A 548 -5.72 -26.17 -35.02
N SER A 549 -5.58 -25.40 -33.93
CA SER A 549 -6.69 -25.28 -33.00
C SER A 549 -7.78 -24.52 -33.74
N SER A 550 -8.83 -25.24 -34.12
CA SER A 550 -10.08 -24.72 -34.68
C SER A 550 -10.89 -23.90 -33.67
N ASP A 551 -10.35 -23.62 -32.49
CA ASP A 551 -11.06 -23.02 -31.36
C ASP A 551 -10.63 -21.57 -31.18
N ALA A 552 -11.61 -20.68 -31.02
CA ALA A 552 -11.39 -19.28 -30.73
C ALA A 552 -10.63 -19.10 -29.39
N PRO A 553 -9.71 -18.12 -29.27
CA PRO A 553 -8.96 -17.90 -28.04
C PRO A 553 -9.89 -17.59 -26.87
N ARG A 554 -9.66 -18.25 -25.73
CA ARG A 554 -10.49 -18.11 -24.53
C ARG A 554 -10.08 -16.86 -23.74
N LEU A 555 -11.07 -16.14 -23.22
CA LEU A 555 -10.90 -14.91 -22.44
C LEU A 555 -11.35 -15.10 -20.99
N SER A 556 -10.44 -14.82 -20.06
CA SER A 556 -10.69 -14.86 -18.62
C SER A 556 -10.93 -13.46 -18.09
N LEU A 557 -12.00 -13.26 -17.32
CA LEU A 557 -12.12 -12.09 -16.46
C LEU A 557 -11.37 -12.36 -15.16
N CYS A 558 -10.39 -11.52 -14.83
CA CYS A 558 -9.68 -11.56 -13.56
C CYS A 558 -10.04 -10.32 -12.74
N MET A 559 -10.34 -10.53 -11.46
CA MET A 559 -10.77 -9.48 -10.52
C MET A 559 -10.27 -9.77 -9.11
N ILE A 560 -10.11 -8.70 -8.32
CA ILE A 560 -10.01 -8.78 -6.85
C ILE A 560 -11.18 -8.00 -6.25
N ALA A 561 -11.69 -8.43 -5.09
CA ALA A 561 -12.77 -7.73 -4.41
C ALA A 561 -12.66 -7.85 -2.88
N LYS A 562 -13.17 -6.84 -2.17
CA LYS A 562 -13.41 -6.87 -0.72
C LYS A 562 -14.55 -5.94 -0.35
N ASN A 563 -15.67 -6.50 0.09
CA ASN A 563 -16.85 -5.72 0.46
C ASN A 563 -17.37 -4.82 -0.67
N GLU A 564 -17.53 -5.39 -1.87
CA GLU A 564 -17.93 -4.71 -3.09
C GLU A 564 -19.36 -5.05 -3.54
N GLU A 565 -20.25 -5.42 -2.60
CA GLU A 565 -21.61 -5.86 -2.95
C GLU A 565 -22.41 -4.81 -3.75
N GLN A 566 -22.12 -3.53 -3.52
CA GLN A 566 -22.78 -2.41 -4.19
C GLN A 566 -22.48 -2.37 -5.69
N PHE A 567 -21.28 -2.77 -6.09
CA PHE A 567 -20.80 -2.60 -7.45
C PHE A 567 -20.66 -3.91 -8.21
N LEU A 568 -20.27 -5.01 -7.56
CA LEU A 568 -19.85 -6.21 -8.27
C LEU A 568 -20.89 -6.75 -9.28
N GLU A 569 -22.18 -6.73 -8.93
CA GLU A 569 -23.22 -7.27 -9.80
C GLU A 569 -23.29 -6.58 -11.17
N ASP A 570 -23.25 -5.25 -11.22
CA ASP A 570 -23.30 -4.53 -12.49
C ASP A 570 -21.99 -4.70 -13.28
N CYS A 571 -20.86 -4.95 -12.60
CA CYS A 571 -19.59 -5.31 -13.26
C CYS A 571 -19.77 -6.56 -14.10
N LEU A 572 -20.23 -7.62 -13.44
CA LEU A 572 -20.35 -8.93 -14.04
C LEU A 572 -21.39 -8.96 -15.16
N LYS A 573 -22.49 -8.19 -15.05
CA LYS A 573 -23.44 -7.98 -16.16
C LYS A 573 -22.78 -7.36 -17.39
N SER A 574 -21.86 -6.40 -17.22
CA SER A 574 -21.25 -5.68 -18.34
C SER A 574 -20.36 -6.55 -19.24
N VAL A 575 -19.89 -7.68 -18.72
CA VAL A 575 -19.00 -8.63 -19.40
C VAL A 575 -19.66 -9.99 -19.66
N GLN A 576 -20.93 -10.16 -19.29
CA GLN A 576 -21.69 -11.38 -19.53
C GLN A 576 -21.81 -11.64 -21.04
N GLY A 577 -21.38 -12.83 -21.49
CA GLY A 577 -21.30 -13.18 -22.91
C GLY A 577 -20.06 -12.63 -23.63
N VAL A 578 -19.24 -11.81 -22.97
CA VAL A 578 -17.96 -11.31 -23.50
C VAL A 578 -16.79 -12.16 -23.00
N VAL A 579 -16.84 -12.70 -21.79
CA VAL A 579 -15.78 -13.52 -21.19
C VAL A 579 -16.19 -15.00 -21.13
N ASP A 580 -15.23 -15.91 -21.20
CA ASP A 580 -15.47 -17.37 -21.16
C ASP A 580 -15.35 -17.94 -19.74
N GLU A 581 -14.69 -17.23 -18.84
CA GLU A 581 -14.57 -17.57 -17.44
C GLU A 581 -14.40 -16.31 -16.58
N ILE A 582 -14.73 -16.44 -15.30
CA ILE A 582 -14.55 -15.38 -14.31
C ILE A 582 -13.77 -15.95 -13.13
N VAL A 583 -12.67 -15.30 -12.78
CA VAL A 583 -11.84 -15.58 -11.60
C VAL A 583 -11.89 -14.35 -10.71
N LEU A 584 -12.45 -14.52 -9.51
CA LEU A 584 -12.53 -13.45 -8.51
C LEU A 584 -11.74 -13.85 -7.28
N VAL A 585 -10.75 -13.05 -6.92
CA VAL A 585 -9.96 -13.19 -5.70
C VAL A 585 -10.60 -12.33 -4.60
N ASP A 586 -11.24 -12.98 -3.63
CA ASP A 586 -11.82 -12.34 -2.47
C ASP A 586 -10.76 -12.11 -1.38
N THR A 587 -10.58 -10.85 -0.99
CA THR A 587 -9.57 -10.44 0.00
C THR A 587 -10.10 -10.24 1.43
N GLY A 588 -11.17 -10.98 1.73
CA GLY A 588 -11.84 -11.01 3.02
C GLY A 588 -13.12 -10.19 3.05
N SER A 589 -14.03 -10.42 2.09
CA SER A 589 -15.37 -9.83 2.13
C SER A 589 -16.20 -10.42 3.28
N THR A 590 -16.98 -9.55 3.91
CA THR A 590 -17.93 -9.83 5.00
C THR A 590 -19.38 -9.56 4.59
N ASP A 591 -19.59 -9.00 3.40
CA ASP A 591 -20.89 -8.75 2.78
C ASP A 591 -21.23 -9.81 1.71
N ARG A 592 -22.20 -9.53 0.83
CA ARG A 592 -22.65 -10.47 -0.20
C ARG A 592 -21.77 -10.52 -1.45
N THR A 593 -20.58 -9.92 -1.46
CA THR A 593 -19.65 -9.93 -2.61
C THR A 593 -19.42 -11.34 -3.16
N VAL A 594 -19.08 -12.30 -2.28
CA VAL A 594 -18.80 -13.69 -2.66
C VAL A 594 -20.05 -14.41 -3.18
N GLU A 595 -21.22 -14.13 -2.59
CA GLU A 595 -22.50 -14.68 -3.03
C GLU A 595 -22.84 -14.20 -4.45
N ILE A 596 -22.71 -12.89 -4.69
CA ILE A 596 -22.94 -12.27 -6.00
C ILE A 596 -21.99 -12.88 -7.03
N ALA A 597 -20.69 -12.99 -6.74
CA ALA A 597 -19.70 -13.57 -7.65
C ALA A 597 -20.09 -15.00 -8.08
N ARG A 598 -20.43 -15.87 -7.11
CA ARG A 598 -20.81 -17.27 -7.38
C ARG A 598 -22.07 -17.39 -8.24
N ARG A 599 -23.05 -16.50 -8.04
CA ARG A 599 -24.29 -16.46 -8.84
C ARG A 599 -24.04 -16.20 -10.32
N TYR A 600 -22.98 -15.46 -10.66
CA TYR A 600 -22.56 -15.20 -12.03
C TYR A 600 -21.55 -16.23 -12.57
N GLY A 601 -21.33 -17.33 -11.85
CA GLY A 601 -20.44 -18.41 -12.27
C GLY A 601 -18.95 -18.15 -12.02
N ALA A 602 -18.61 -17.17 -11.18
CA ALA A 602 -17.21 -16.89 -10.85
C ALA A 602 -16.58 -18.01 -10.02
N LYS A 603 -15.36 -18.39 -10.39
CA LYS A 603 -14.44 -19.14 -9.53
C LYS A 603 -13.91 -18.17 -8.46
N VAL A 604 -14.45 -18.29 -7.26
CA VAL A 604 -14.02 -17.46 -6.12
C VAL A 604 -12.84 -18.11 -5.40
N VAL A 605 -11.74 -17.37 -5.31
CA VAL A 605 -10.50 -17.74 -4.62
C VAL A 605 -10.35 -16.83 -3.41
N HIS A 606 -10.10 -17.37 -2.22
CA HIS A 606 -9.89 -16.54 -1.03
C HIS A 606 -8.40 -16.31 -0.80
N HIS A 607 -7.99 -15.04 -0.71
CA HIS A 607 -6.59 -14.63 -0.54
C HIS A 607 -6.51 -13.49 0.48
N PRO A 608 -5.78 -13.60 1.59
CA PRO A 608 -5.77 -12.54 2.60
C PRO A 608 -5.24 -11.21 2.03
N TRP A 609 -5.85 -10.08 2.41
CA TRP A 609 -5.34 -8.75 2.05
C TRP A 609 -3.99 -8.46 2.74
N ARG A 610 -2.92 -8.25 1.96
CA ARG A 610 -1.53 -8.05 2.46
C ARG A 610 -0.95 -6.66 2.24
N ASP A 611 -1.80 -5.65 2.06
CA ASP A 611 -1.36 -4.30 1.64
C ASP A 611 -0.53 -4.34 0.32
N ASP A 612 -0.82 -5.31 -0.56
CA ASP A 612 -0.21 -5.46 -1.88
C ASP A 612 -1.29 -5.87 -2.90
N PHE A 613 -1.57 -4.97 -3.85
CA PHE A 613 -2.55 -5.23 -4.88
C PHE A 613 -2.02 -6.22 -5.93
N SER A 614 -0.73 -6.15 -6.31
CA SER A 614 -0.11 -7.09 -7.25
C SER A 614 -0.22 -8.53 -6.76
N ASP A 615 -0.04 -8.76 -5.46
CA ASP A 615 -0.18 -10.09 -4.85
C ASP A 615 -1.55 -10.69 -5.15
N ALA A 616 -2.63 -9.98 -4.81
CA ALA A 616 -4.00 -10.45 -5.07
C ALA A 616 -4.33 -10.56 -6.57
N ARG A 617 -3.85 -9.61 -7.39
CA ARG A 617 -4.04 -9.65 -8.85
C ARG A 617 -3.32 -10.83 -9.49
N ASN A 618 -2.10 -11.15 -9.06
CA ASN A 618 -1.33 -12.28 -9.59
C ASN A 618 -1.92 -13.63 -9.19
N VAL A 619 -2.53 -13.76 -8.00
CA VAL A 619 -3.30 -14.96 -7.62
C VAL A 619 -4.45 -15.20 -8.61
N SER A 620 -5.14 -14.14 -9.06
CA SER A 620 -6.20 -14.30 -10.07
C SER A 620 -5.66 -14.84 -11.40
N LEU A 621 -4.46 -14.42 -11.82
CA LEU A 621 -3.80 -14.90 -13.04
C LEU A 621 -3.42 -16.38 -12.96
N GLN A 622 -2.96 -16.86 -11.79
CA GLN A 622 -2.64 -18.27 -11.57
C GLN A 622 -3.85 -19.19 -11.73
N HIS A 623 -5.04 -18.67 -11.41
CA HIS A 623 -6.28 -19.42 -11.48
C HIS A 623 -7.05 -19.28 -12.80
N ALA A 624 -6.60 -18.38 -13.68
CA ALA A 624 -7.14 -18.17 -15.01
C ALA A 624 -6.66 -19.27 -15.99
N THR A 625 -7.58 -19.79 -16.78
CA THR A 625 -7.37 -20.83 -17.79
C THR A 625 -7.58 -20.34 -19.23
N GLY A 626 -8.11 -19.14 -19.47
CA GLY A 626 -8.18 -18.53 -20.80
C GLY A 626 -6.85 -17.92 -21.31
N ASP A 627 -6.61 -18.03 -22.61
CA ASP A 627 -5.40 -17.54 -23.31
C ASP A 627 -5.16 -16.03 -23.13
N TRP A 628 -6.25 -15.28 -22.95
CA TRP A 628 -6.27 -13.86 -22.66
C TRP A 628 -6.94 -13.58 -21.31
N VAL A 629 -6.57 -12.44 -20.74
CA VAL A 629 -7.10 -11.90 -19.50
C VAL A 629 -7.64 -10.50 -19.77
N LEU A 630 -8.91 -10.29 -19.42
CA LEU A 630 -9.50 -8.98 -19.19
C LEU A 630 -9.46 -8.73 -17.69
N TRP A 631 -8.84 -7.64 -17.28
CA TRP A 631 -8.79 -7.20 -15.90
C TRP A 631 -9.82 -6.09 -15.66
N LEU A 632 -10.68 -6.24 -14.64
CA LEU A 632 -11.61 -5.20 -14.18
C LEU A 632 -11.65 -5.16 -12.65
N ASP A 633 -11.71 -3.95 -12.10
CA ASP A 633 -12.02 -3.74 -10.68
C ASP A 633 -13.54 -3.84 -10.45
N ALA A 634 -13.99 -4.16 -9.22
CA ALA A 634 -15.41 -4.46 -8.95
C ALA A 634 -16.35 -3.27 -9.20
N ASP A 635 -15.82 -2.05 -9.18
CA ASP A 635 -16.45 -0.78 -9.48
C ASP A 635 -16.28 -0.31 -10.95
N GLU A 636 -15.71 -1.15 -11.81
CA GLU A 636 -15.54 -0.89 -13.25
C GLU A 636 -16.58 -1.61 -14.11
N ARG A 637 -16.94 -1.01 -15.26
CA ARG A 637 -17.90 -1.57 -16.24
C ARG A 637 -17.34 -1.44 -17.65
N LEU A 638 -17.45 -2.51 -18.44
CA LEU A 638 -17.24 -2.40 -19.87
C LEU A 638 -18.41 -1.63 -20.50
N GLU A 639 -18.14 -0.55 -21.24
CA GLU A 639 -19.23 0.22 -21.86
C GLU A 639 -20.00 -0.62 -22.90
N LYS A 640 -21.31 -0.37 -23.01
CA LYS A 640 -22.19 -1.09 -23.91
C LYS A 640 -21.68 -1.01 -25.35
N GLY A 641 -21.54 -2.16 -26.01
CA GLY A 641 -21.02 -2.28 -27.38
C GLY A 641 -19.51 -2.49 -27.48
N CYS A 642 -18.74 -2.31 -26.39
CA CYS A 642 -17.29 -2.52 -26.41
C CYS A 642 -16.87 -4.00 -26.40
N GLY A 643 -17.76 -4.92 -26.03
CA GLY A 643 -17.47 -6.36 -25.95
C GLY A 643 -17.04 -6.99 -27.29
N GLU A 644 -17.61 -6.53 -28.40
CA GLU A 644 -17.21 -6.98 -29.74
C GLU A 644 -15.77 -6.53 -30.05
N GLY A 645 -15.40 -5.31 -29.66
CA GLY A 645 -14.03 -4.79 -29.80
C GLY A 645 -13.02 -5.62 -29.01
N VAL A 646 -13.35 -6.02 -27.77
CA VAL A 646 -12.52 -6.91 -26.95
C VAL A 646 -12.35 -8.28 -27.62
N ARG A 647 -13.45 -8.89 -28.10
CA ARG A 647 -13.41 -10.19 -28.78
C ARG A 647 -12.64 -10.16 -30.09
N ASN A 648 -12.76 -9.09 -30.87
CA ASN A 648 -12.01 -8.93 -32.11
C ASN A 648 -10.51 -8.75 -31.84
N ALA A 649 -10.14 -8.04 -30.76
CA ALA A 649 -8.74 -7.82 -30.40
C ALA A 649 -8.00 -9.13 -30.06
N ILE A 650 -8.65 -10.04 -29.32
CA ILE A 650 -8.00 -11.31 -28.92
C ILE A 650 -7.85 -12.31 -30.07
N GLN A 651 -8.58 -12.14 -31.17
CA GLN A 651 -8.47 -13.00 -32.36
C GLN A 651 -7.22 -12.71 -33.20
N ASP A 652 -6.59 -11.53 -33.03
CA ASP A 652 -5.36 -11.16 -33.73
C ASP A 652 -4.17 -11.20 -32.76
N PRO A 653 -3.32 -12.23 -32.81
CA PRO A 653 -2.21 -12.39 -31.88
C PRO A 653 -0.99 -11.50 -32.25
N GLU A 654 -1.22 -10.26 -32.67
CA GLU A 654 -0.15 -9.32 -33.00
C GLU A 654 0.51 -8.72 -31.74
N PHE A 655 -0.27 -8.44 -30.70
CA PHE A 655 0.21 -7.79 -29.46
C PHE A 655 0.06 -8.72 -28.24
N ALA A 656 0.86 -8.48 -27.20
CA ALA A 656 0.74 -9.21 -25.93
C ALA A 656 -0.22 -8.52 -24.94
N GLY A 657 -0.53 -7.24 -25.16
CA GLY A 657 -1.47 -6.49 -24.36
C GLY A 657 -2.02 -5.26 -25.06
N TYR A 658 -3.11 -4.74 -24.51
CA TYR A 658 -3.83 -3.58 -24.99
C TYR A 658 -4.11 -2.59 -23.86
N LEU A 659 -3.72 -1.33 -24.09
CA LEU A 659 -4.17 -0.18 -23.32
C LEU A 659 -5.62 0.14 -23.70
N VAL A 660 -6.47 0.34 -22.70
CA VAL A 660 -7.90 0.65 -22.83
C VAL A 660 -8.17 1.97 -22.10
N GLU A 661 -9.10 2.78 -22.62
CA GLU A 661 -9.50 4.03 -21.97
C GLU A 661 -10.37 3.74 -20.74
N ILE A 662 -9.93 4.25 -19.59
CA ILE A 662 -10.65 4.21 -18.33
C ILE A 662 -11.29 5.59 -18.12
N VAL A 663 -12.61 5.63 -18.13
CA VAL A 663 -13.44 6.82 -17.99
C VAL A 663 -13.89 6.90 -16.53
N ASN A 664 -13.40 7.90 -15.81
CA ASN A 664 -13.71 8.14 -14.41
C ASN A 664 -14.61 9.37 -14.32
N ASP A 665 -15.73 9.25 -13.61
CA ASP A 665 -16.55 10.41 -13.27
C ASP A 665 -16.01 10.98 -11.94
N ILE A 666 -15.44 12.19 -11.98
CA ILE A 666 -14.79 12.88 -10.86
C ILE A 666 -15.60 14.09 -10.39
N GLY A 667 -15.78 14.25 -9.08
CA GLY A 667 -16.50 15.37 -8.46
C GLY A 667 -17.72 14.93 -7.65
N ASP A 668 -18.31 15.89 -6.93
CA ASP A 668 -19.54 15.68 -6.16
C ASP A 668 -20.74 15.56 -7.09
N GLU A 669 -21.92 15.16 -6.59
CA GLU A 669 -23.21 15.14 -7.33
C GLU A 669 -23.49 16.42 -8.14
N GLN A 670 -22.82 17.51 -7.78
CA GLN A 670 -23.05 18.89 -8.21
C GLN A 670 -22.06 19.36 -9.29
N ASN A 671 -20.85 18.77 -9.35
CA ASN A 671 -19.80 19.21 -10.26
C ASN A 671 -19.02 18.04 -10.87
N THR A 672 -19.76 17.08 -11.44
CA THR A 672 -19.20 15.91 -12.12
C THR A 672 -18.46 16.32 -13.39
N SER A 673 -17.17 15.97 -13.47
CA SER A 673 -16.32 16.05 -14.65
C SER A 673 -15.85 14.65 -15.04
N THR A 674 -15.35 14.48 -16.26
CA THR A 674 -14.86 13.18 -16.72
C THR A 674 -13.35 13.21 -16.82
N PHE A 675 -12.69 12.28 -16.14
CA PHE A 675 -11.25 12.07 -16.24
C PHE A 675 -10.97 10.77 -16.99
N ILE A 676 -10.25 10.86 -18.10
CA ILE A 676 -9.90 9.69 -18.92
C ILE A 676 -8.41 9.39 -18.76
N HIS A 677 -8.05 8.14 -18.51
CA HIS A 677 -6.66 7.69 -18.63
C HIS A 677 -6.60 6.35 -19.37
N ARG A 678 -5.40 5.91 -19.76
CA ARG A 678 -5.21 4.63 -20.44
C ARG A 678 -4.49 3.66 -19.52
N ALA A 679 -4.98 2.43 -19.45
CA ALA A 679 -4.38 1.37 -18.65
C ALA A 679 -4.39 0.03 -19.41
N CYS A 680 -3.38 -0.82 -19.19
CA CYS A 680 -3.35 -2.15 -19.80
C CYS A 680 -4.36 -3.06 -19.08
N ARG A 681 -5.53 -3.26 -19.70
CA ARG A 681 -6.63 -4.06 -19.12
C ARG A 681 -6.91 -5.35 -19.88
N LEU A 682 -6.42 -5.50 -21.11
CA LEU A 682 -6.57 -6.72 -21.90
C LEU A 682 -5.20 -7.24 -22.33
N PHE A 683 -4.80 -8.41 -21.87
CA PHE A 683 -3.45 -8.95 -22.13
C PHE A 683 -3.41 -10.46 -22.16
N ARG A 684 -2.34 -11.03 -22.71
CA ARG A 684 -2.17 -12.48 -22.78
C ARG A 684 -1.73 -13.07 -21.47
N ARG A 685 -2.20 -14.29 -21.18
CA ARG A 685 -1.65 -15.12 -20.11
C ARG A 685 -0.40 -15.84 -20.61
N LEU A 686 0.75 -15.16 -20.50
CA LEU A 686 2.07 -15.74 -20.76
C LEU A 686 2.73 -16.13 -19.44
N PRO A 687 3.72 -17.06 -19.42
CA PRO A 687 4.45 -17.39 -18.20
C PRO A 687 5.15 -16.20 -17.55
N VAL A 688 5.44 -15.15 -18.33
CA VAL A 688 6.07 -13.91 -17.86
C VAL A 688 5.05 -12.84 -17.43
N THR A 689 3.75 -13.05 -17.67
CA THR A 689 2.71 -12.06 -17.37
C THR A 689 2.51 -11.98 -15.86
N GLN A 690 2.94 -10.87 -15.27
CA GLN A 690 2.71 -10.58 -13.85
C GLN A 690 2.44 -9.08 -13.67
N PHE A 691 1.58 -8.76 -12.71
CA PHE A 691 1.44 -7.42 -12.16
C PHE A 691 2.65 -7.10 -11.27
N GLU A 692 3.19 -5.90 -11.42
CA GLU A 692 4.34 -5.40 -10.67
C GLU A 692 4.03 -4.04 -10.03
N GLY A 693 4.53 -3.84 -8.81
CA GLY A 693 4.27 -2.68 -7.96
C GLY A 693 3.26 -3.01 -6.88
N ARG A 694 3.54 -2.71 -5.61
CA ARG A 694 2.63 -3.00 -4.49
C ARG A 694 1.29 -2.28 -4.60
N ILE A 695 1.30 -1.11 -5.21
CA ILE A 695 0.16 -0.23 -5.44
C ILE A 695 0.36 0.48 -6.78
N HIS A 696 -0.75 0.80 -7.48
CA HIS A 696 -0.72 1.28 -8.87
C HIS A 696 0.01 0.31 -9.81
N GLU A 697 -0.14 -0.96 -9.52
CA GLU A 697 0.46 -2.10 -10.18
C GLU A 697 0.17 -2.14 -11.67
N GLN A 698 1.18 -2.58 -12.42
CA GLN A 698 1.11 -2.67 -13.87
C GLN A 698 1.54 -4.05 -14.33
N VAL A 699 0.82 -4.57 -15.33
CA VAL A 699 1.25 -5.77 -16.08
C VAL A 699 2.23 -5.40 -17.22
N THR A 700 2.24 -4.13 -17.62
CA THR A 700 3.04 -3.60 -18.73
C THR A 700 4.56 -3.88 -18.58
N PRO A 701 5.18 -3.64 -17.41
CA PRO A 701 6.63 -3.81 -17.25
C PRO A 701 7.10 -5.25 -17.47
N SER A 702 6.34 -6.24 -16.97
CA SER A 702 6.68 -7.66 -17.14
C SER A 702 6.64 -8.09 -18.60
N LEU A 703 5.68 -7.59 -19.38
CA LEU A 703 5.59 -7.83 -20.81
C LEU A 703 6.71 -7.11 -21.59
N GLN A 704 6.92 -5.82 -21.32
CA GLN A 704 7.87 -4.99 -22.08
C GLN A 704 9.33 -5.40 -21.86
N ARG A 705 9.73 -5.71 -20.62
CA ARG A 705 11.10 -6.18 -20.33
C ARG A 705 11.41 -7.52 -21.01
N ASN A 706 10.38 -8.30 -21.35
CA ASN A 706 10.49 -9.55 -22.10
C ASN A 706 10.31 -9.35 -23.63
N GLY A 707 10.34 -8.11 -24.12
CA GLY A 707 10.32 -7.77 -25.54
C GLY A 707 8.96 -7.85 -26.22
N TYR A 708 7.88 -7.94 -25.44
CA TYR A 708 6.52 -7.97 -25.98
C TYR A 708 5.98 -6.57 -26.27
N GLU A 709 5.31 -6.42 -27.42
CA GLU A 709 4.66 -5.16 -27.80
C GLU A 709 3.23 -5.06 -27.24
N ILE A 710 2.89 -3.84 -26.82
CA ILE A 710 1.56 -3.45 -26.32
C ILE A 710 1.00 -2.37 -27.24
N ALA A 711 -0.30 -2.44 -27.51
CA ALA A 711 -0.99 -1.49 -28.39
C ALA A 711 -2.10 -0.73 -27.66
N PHE A 712 -2.58 0.36 -28.25
CA PHE A 712 -3.79 1.03 -27.80
C PHE A 712 -5.01 0.45 -28.53
N LEU A 713 -6.03 0.03 -27.78
CA LEU A 713 -7.28 -0.51 -28.32
C LEU A 713 -8.33 0.61 -28.45
N LYS A 714 -8.30 1.31 -29.58
CA LYS A 714 -9.22 2.42 -29.87
C LYS A 714 -10.68 1.91 -29.92
N GLY A 715 -11.59 2.65 -29.27
CA GLY A 715 -13.03 2.38 -29.32
C GLY A 715 -13.54 1.39 -28.26
N VAL A 716 -12.66 0.88 -27.39
CA VAL A 716 -13.05 0.11 -26.20
C VAL A 716 -12.85 1.00 -24.98
N ARG A 717 -13.90 1.14 -24.15
CA ARG A 717 -13.88 1.97 -22.95
C ARG A 717 -14.40 1.20 -21.73
N ILE A 718 -13.75 1.45 -20.60
CA ILE A 718 -14.16 0.96 -19.29
C ILE A 718 -14.56 2.18 -18.46
N ARG A 719 -15.76 2.16 -17.88
CA ARG A 719 -16.25 3.21 -16.97
C ARG A 719 -16.00 2.79 -15.53
N HIS A 720 -15.35 3.63 -14.76
CA HIS A 720 -15.03 3.40 -13.36
C HIS A 720 -15.94 4.25 -12.46
N LEU A 721 -16.63 3.62 -11.49
CA LEU A 721 -17.70 4.21 -10.70
C LEU A 721 -17.29 4.62 -9.27
N GLY A 722 -16.10 4.22 -8.81
CA GLY A 722 -15.63 4.43 -7.43
C GLY A 722 -15.25 5.87 -7.05
N TYR A 723 -15.12 6.78 -8.03
CA TYR A 723 -14.65 8.17 -7.81
C TYR A 723 -15.74 9.21 -7.53
N ARG A 724 -17.01 8.80 -7.39
CA ARG A 724 -18.06 9.70 -6.89
C ARG A 724 -17.77 10.10 -5.44
N HIS A 725 -17.60 11.40 -5.20
CA HIS A 725 -17.08 11.99 -3.95
C HIS A 725 -17.87 11.61 -2.69
N ASP A 726 -19.09 11.10 -2.88
CA ASP A 726 -20.02 10.54 -1.91
C ASP A 726 -19.53 9.23 -1.23
N ILE A 727 -18.51 8.55 -1.76
CA ILE A 727 -17.97 7.29 -1.21
C ILE A 727 -16.48 7.42 -0.75
N ALA A 728 -15.81 8.52 -1.08
CA ALA A 728 -14.36 8.66 -0.93
C ALA A 728 -13.85 9.13 0.46
N SER A 729 -14.72 9.59 1.37
CA SER A 729 -14.29 10.06 2.70
C SER A 729 -14.30 8.97 3.78
N ALA A 730 -13.48 7.93 3.60
CA ALA A 730 -13.00 7.15 4.74
C ALA A 730 -11.61 7.68 5.12
N ARG A 731 -11.57 8.70 5.99
CA ARG A 731 -10.33 9.23 6.60
C ARG A 731 -9.46 8.05 7.05
N GLY A 732 -8.40 7.76 6.30
CA GLY A 732 -7.53 6.59 6.51
C GLY A 732 -7.08 5.88 5.22
N LYS A 733 -7.87 5.91 4.13
CA LYS A 733 -7.46 5.32 2.84
C LYS A 733 -6.27 6.07 2.22
N ASP A 734 -6.30 7.40 2.21
CA ASP A 734 -5.24 8.22 1.59
C ASP A 734 -3.90 8.11 2.32
N GLU A 735 -3.91 8.15 3.65
CA GLU A 735 -2.69 7.99 4.45
C GLU A 735 -2.09 6.59 4.31
N ARG A 736 -2.93 5.55 4.17
CA ARG A 736 -2.46 4.20 3.88
C ARG A 736 -1.81 4.13 2.49
N THR A 737 -2.43 4.72 1.47
CA THR A 737 -1.88 4.80 0.10
C THR A 737 -0.56 5.56 0.07
N ILE A 738 -0.49 6.73 0.70
CA ILE A 738 0.73 7.52 0.81
C ILE A 738 1.83 6.74 1.55
N ARG A 739 1.50 6.05 2.65
CA ARG A 739 2.45 5.20 3.38
C ARG A 739 3.06 4.12 2.47
N MET A 740 2.21 3.36 1.77
CA MET A 740 2.67 2.31 0.86
C MET A 740 3.55 2.86 -0.27
N LEU A 741 3.15 3.97 -0.88
CA LEU A 741 3.93 4.63 -1.93
C LEU A 741 5.28 5.16 -1.42
N ARG A 742 5.33 5.71 -0.20
CA ARG A 742 6.60 6.15 0.40
C ARG A 742 7.55 4.99 0.67
N GLU A 743 7.03 3.86 1.14
CA GLU A 743 7.82 2.65 1.34
C GLU A 743 8.36 2.12 0.00
N GLU A 744 7.55 2.12 -1.05
CA GLU A 744 7.94 1.67 -2.39
C GLU A 744 9.03 2.57 -2.99
N VAL A 745 8.83 3.89 -2.93
CA VAL A 745 9.82 4.89 -3.37
C VAL A 745 11.10 4.81 -2.54
N ALA A 746 11.03 4.49 -1.25
CA ALA A 746 12.22 4.32 -0.41
C ALA A 746 13.03 3.08 -0.82
N LYS A 747 12.37 1.99 -1.24
CA LYS A 747 13.03 0.78 -1.74
C LYS A 747 13.63 1.00 -3.12
N ASN A 748 12.94 1.73 -3.99
CA ASN A 748 13.38 1.97 -5.36
C ASN A 748 13.26 3.45 -5.74
N PRO A 749 14.21 4.31 -5.30
CA PRO A 749 14.13 5.76 -5.50
C PRO A 749 14.20 6.23 -6.96
N ASN A 750 14.57 5.33 -7.88
CA ASN A 750 14.66 5.62 -9.30
C ASN A 750 13.41 5.19 -10.08
N ASP A 751 12.41 4.60 -9.43
CA ASP A 751 11.14 4.28 -10.06
C ASP A 751 10.31 5.56 -10.23
N LEU A 752 10.49 6.22 -11.38
CA LEU A 752 9.82 7.48 -11.71
C LEU A 752 8.28 7.33 -11.74
N PHE A 753 7.76 6.14 -12.05
CA PHE A 753 6.33 5.90 -12.09
C PHE A 753 5.73 5.88 -10.68
N GLN A 754 6.38 5.19 -9.74
CA GLN A 754 5.92 5.19 -8.35
C GLN A 754 6.11 6.54 -7.65
N ARG A 755 7.16 7.29 -8.02
CA ARG A 755 7.34 8.68 -7.55
C ARG A 755 6.25 9.61 -8.09
N PHE A 756 5.85 9.44 -9.35
CA PHE A 756 4.69 10.14 -9.92
C PHE A 756 3.41 9.82 -9.15
N ASN A 757 3.15 8.52 -8.88
CA ASN A 757 1.98 8.12 -8.10
C ASN A 757 1.99 8.68 -6.68
N LEU A 758 3.16 8.76 -6.03
CA LEU A 758 3.31 9.42 -4.73
C LEU A 758 2.97 10.91 -4.80
N GLY A 759 3.47 11.62 -5.83
CA GLY A 759 3.11 13.00 -6.09
C GLY A 759 1.60 13.21 -6.30
N ASN A 760 0.96 12.32 -7.07
CA ASN A 760 -0.48 12.31 -7.27
C ASN A 760 -1.25 12.04 -5.97
N ALA A 761 -0.81 11.07 -5.16
CA ALA A 761 -1.42 10.75 -3.87
C ALA A 761 -1.36 11.94 -2.89
N TYR A 762 -0.22 12.65 -2.84
CA TYR A 762 -0.13 13.90 -2.08
C TYR A 762 -1.08 14.97 -2.60
N TYR A 763 -1.24 15.10 -3.91
CA TYR A 763 -2.14 16.07 -4.52
C TYR A 763 -3.60 15.78 -4.14
N VAL A 764 -4.04 14.53 -4.28
CA VAL A 764 -5.40 14.08 -3.91
C VAL A 764 -5.66 14.28 -2.42
N ALA A 765 -4.66 14.05 -1.56
CA ALA A 765 -4.76 14.30 -0.12
C ALA A 765 -4.71 15.78 0.29
N GLY A 766 -4.66 16.72 -0.67
CA GLY A 766 -4.56 18.17 -0.40
C GLY A 766 -3.19 18.63 0.11
N ARG A 767 -2.17 17.76 0.08
CA ARG A 767 -0.79 18.05 0.50
C ARG A 767 0.01 18.67 -0.64
N TYR A 768 -0.46 19.79 -1.16
CA TYR A 768 0.06 20.42 -2.38
C TYR A 768 1.56 20.75 -2.32
N ALA A 769 2.09 21.10 -1.14
CA ALA A 769 3.52 21.37 -0.96
C ALA A 769 4.39 20.11 -1.15
N ASP A 770 3.90 18.96 -0.69
CA ASP A 770 4.60 17.68 -0.85
C ASP A 770 4.47 17.16 -2.28
N ALA A 771 3.28 17.28 -2.88
CA ALA A 771 3.04 16.97 -4.28
C ALA A 771 3.95 17.77 -5.21
N ALA A 772 4.01 19.09 -5.03
CA ALA A 772 4.85 19.96 -5.85
C ALA A 772 6.34 19.58 -5.71
N ARG A 773 6.82 19.31 -4.48
CA ARG A 773 8.22 18.90 -4.26
C ARG A 773 8.56 17.59 -4.94
N GLU A 774 7.70 16.58 -4.82
CA GLU A 774 7.93 15.27 -5.41
C GLU A 774 7.89 15.34 -6.94
N LEU A 775 6.82 15.92 -7.50
CA LEU A 775 6.60 16.02 -8.95
C LEU A 775 7.67 16.88 -9.64
N ASP A 776 8.01 18.05 -9.07
CA ASP A 776 9.00 18.95 -9.65
C ASP A 776 10.37 18.27 -9.87
N SER A 777 10.73 17.34 -8.97
CA SER A 777 11.99 16.60 -9.03
C SER A 777 12.04 15.48 -10.08
N ILE A 778 10.89 15.07 -10.65
CA ILE A 778 10.82 13.91 -11.56
C ILE A 778 10.24 14.22 -12.94
N VAL A 779 9.41 15.26 -13.09
CA VAL A 779 8.65 15.49 -14.34
C VAL A 779 9.54 15.65 -15.57
N ASP A 780 10.72 16.25 -15.42
CA ASP A 780 11.70 16.40 -16.52
C ASP A 780 12.45 15.09 -16.84
N ALA A 781 12.45 14.11 -15.93
CA ALA A 781 13.12 12.82 -16.10
C ALA A 781 12.21 11.75 -16.74
N ILE A 782 10.88 11.90 -16.64
CA ILE A 782 9.93 10.96 -17.25
C ILE A 782 9.94 11.13 -18.77
N GLU A 783 9.99 10.04 -19.54
CA GLU A 783 9.94 10.06 -21.01
C GLU A 783 8.74 10.88 -21.55
N PRO A 784 8.94 11.84 -22.47
CA PRO A 784 7.89 12.79 -22.87
C PRO A 784 6.63 12.15 -23.47
N TYR A 785 6.77 10.96 -24.07
CA TYR A 785 5.69 10.23 -24.70
C TYR A 785 4.95 9.27 -23.76
N ALA A 786 5.36 9.20 -22.49
CA ALA A 786 4.64 8.40 -21.50
C ALA A 786 3.42 9.18 -20.98
N ASP A 787 2.25 8.53 -20.90
CA ASP A 787 0.99 9.17 -20.50
C ASP A 787 1.10 9.90 -19.13
N HIS A 788 1.87 9.36 -18.20
CA HIS A 788 2.08 9.97 -16.87
C HIS A 788 3.02 11.18 -16.86
N ALA A 789 3.78 11.43 -17.93
CA ALA A 789 4.59 12.66 -18.06
C ALA A 789 3.68 13.89 -18.12
N VAL A 790 2.67 13.83 -19.00
CA VAL A 790 1.69 14.91 -19.22
C VAL A 790 0.91 15.19 -17.94
N VAL A 791 0.37 14.13 -17.33
CA VAL A 791 -0.37 14.24 -16.07
C VAL A 791 0.52 14.79 -14.95
N GLY A 792 1.80 14.40 -14.91
CA GLY A 792 2.77 14.91 -13.93
C GLY A 792 2.95 16.42 -13.99
N TYR A 793 3.13 16.99 -15.19
CA TYR A 793 3.20 18.44 -15.36
C TYR A 793 1.91 19.15 -14.98
N VAL A 794 0.74 18.60 -15.34
CA VAL A 794 -0.57 19.18 -14.98
C VAL A 794 -0.78 19.19 -13.47
N LEU A 795 -0.48 18.09 -12.79
CA LEU A 795 -0.58 18.00 -11.34
C LEU A 795 0.38 18.95 -10.62
N LEU A 796 1.61 19.10 -11.14
CA LEU A 796 2.58 20.05 -10.62
C LEU A 796 2.07 21.49 -10.78
N ALA A 797 1.59 21.86 -11.97
CA ALA A 797 1.01 23.16 -12.25
C ALA A 797 -0.17 23.47 -11.30
N ASN A 798 -1.09 22.53 -11.14
CA ASN A 798 -2.23 22.68 -10.23
C ASN A 798 -1.80 22.79 -8.76
N ALA A 799 -0.81 22.01 -8.31
CA ALA A 799 -0.28 22.08 -6.96
C ALA A 799 0.38 23.45 -6.69
N LEU A 800 1.16 23.97 -7.64
CA LEU A 800 1.79 25.28 -7.56
C LEU A 800 0.75 26.40 -7.52
N TYR A 801 -0.32 26.30 -8.31
CA TYR A 801 -1.43 27.23 -8.26
C TYR A 801 -2.10 27.26 -6.88
N ALA A 802 -2.40 26.08 -6.31
CA ALA A 802 -2.97 25.96 -4.96
C ALA A 802 -2.07 26.54 -3.86
N LEU A 803 -0.75 26.54 -4.08
CA LEU A 803 0.24 27.16 -3.19
C LEU A 803 0.41 28.67 -3.42
N GLY A 804 -0.35 29.28 -4.34
CA GLY A 804 -0.28 30.70 -4.65
C GLY A 804 0.99 31.10 -5.41
N LYS A 805 1.52 30.21 -6.28
CA LYS A 805 2.75 30.43 -7.05
C LYS A 805 2.50 30.50 -8.57
N PRO A 806 1.74 31.50 -9.06
CA PRO A 806 1.30 31.54 -10.46
C PRO A 806 2.47 31.66 -11.47
N GLU A 807 3.59 32.31 -11.13
CA GLU A 807 4.74 32.39 -12.04
C GLU A 807 5.40 31.03 -12.29
N GLN A 808 5.44 30.18 -11.26
CA GLN A 808 6.00 28.82 -11.38
C GLN A 808 5.09 27.90 -12.19
N VAL A 809 3.78 28.16 -12.22
CA VAL A 809 2.83 27.45 -13.11
C VAL A 809 3.23 27.69 -14.57
N LEU A 810 3.43 28.95 -14.94
CA LEU A 810 3.82 29.34 -16.31
C LEU A 810 5.19 28.74 -16.67
N GLU A 811 6.15 28.75 -15.75
CA GLU A 811 7.47 28.13 -15.95
C GLU A 811 7.36 26.61 -16.18
N THR A 812 6.50 25.94 -15.41
CA THR A 812 6.23 24.51 -15.54
C THR A 812 5.67 24.16 -16.92
N HIS A 813 4.74 24.95 -17.44
CA HIS A 813 4.23 24.77 -18.79
C HIS A 813 5.32 25.01 -19.85
N GLN A 814 6.16 26.04 -19.69
CA GLN A 814 7.29 26.26 -20.59
C GLN A 814 8.30 25.09 -20.58
N ARG A 815 8.51 24.43 -19.43
CA ARG A 815 9.31 23.20 -19.34
C ARG A 815 8.67 22.07 -20.16
N ALA A 816 7.37 21.85 -20.02
CA ALA A 816 6.64 20.83 -20.78
C ALA A 816 6.73 21.07 -22.31
N LEU A 817 6.50 22.30 -22.76
CA LEU A 817 6.58 22.66 -24.20
C LEU A 817 7.97 22.40 -24.79
N ARG A 818 9.06 22.68 -24.04
CA ARG A 818 10.43 22.37 -24.48
C ARG A 818 10.67 20.88 -24.71
N ARG A 819 9.87 20.01 -24.09
CA ARG A 819 9.94 18.55 -24.23
C ARG A 819 8.93 18.02 -25.25
N GLY A 820 8.23 18.89 -25.96
CA GLY A 820 7.21 18.52 -26.94
C GLY A 820 5.87 18.09 -26.32
N ILE A 821 5.63 18.44 -25.05
CA ILE A 821 4.37 18.18 -24.36
C ILE A 821 3.50 19.42 -24.47
N ASP A 822 2.44 19.32 -25.27
CA ASP A 822 1.40 20.35 -25.44
C ASP A 822 0.04 19.74 -25.06
N HIS A 823 -0.58 20.24 -23.99
CA HIS A 823 -1.76 19.62 -23.40
C HIS A 823 -2.78 20.65 -22.88
N PRO A 824 -4.09 20.49 -23.12
CA PRO A 824 -5.13 21.43 -22.69
C PRO A 824 -5.11 21.74 -21.20
N GLY A 825 -4.80 20.75 -20.35
CA GLY A 825 -4.71 20.94 -18.90
C GLY A 825 -3.63 21.95 -18.47
N LEU A 826 -2.54 22.08 -19.24
CA LEU A 826 -1.49 23.07 -18.96
C LEU A 826 -1.91 24.48 -19.40
N HIS A 827 -2.52 24.61 -20.59
CA HIS A 827 -3.13 25.88 -21.01
C HIS A 827 -4.23 26.35 -20.05
N PHE A 828 -5.03 25.42 -19.54
CA PHE A 828 -6.04 25.71 -18.51
C PHE A 828 -5.41 26.22 -17.21
N SER A 829 -4.32 25.58 -16.76
CA SER A 829 -3.57 26.01 -15.57
C SER A 829 -2.96 27.41 -15.75
N ASP A 830 -2.40 27.69 -16.94
CA ASP A 830 -1.91 29.01 -17.30
C ASP A 830 -3.02 30.07 -17.24
N GLY A 831 -4.22 29.75 -17.74
CA GLY A 831 -5.38 30.64 -17.67
C GLY A 831 -5.68 31.10 -16.24
N TYR A 832 -5.69 30.17 -15.29
CA TYR A 832 -5.87 30.49 -13.87
C TYR A 832 -4.68 31.24 -13.26
N ALA A 833 -3.45 30.88 -13.63
CA ALA A 833 -2.26 31.63 -13.19
C ALA A 833 -2.31 33.09 -13.66
N TYR A 834 -2.68 33.33 -14.92
CA TYR A 834 -2.87 34.68 -15.45
C TYR A 834 -4.02 35.43 -14.78
N LEU A 835 -5.14 34.77 -14.46
CA LEU A 835 -6.23 35.39 -13.68
C LEU A 835 -5.74 35.88 -12.31
N SER A 836 -4.99 35.05 -11.58
CA SER A 836 -4.40 35.42 -10.29
C SER A 836 -3.40 36.58 -10.39
N LEU A 837 -2.72 36.70 -11.54
CA LEU A 837 -1.83 37.82 -11.87
C LEU A 837 -2.57 39.04 -12.44
N ARG A 838 -3.90 39.00 -12.55
CA ARG A 838 -4.74 40.03 -13.19
C ARG A 838 -4.38 40.32 -14.65
N ARG A 839 -3.80 39.34 -15.35
CA ARG A 839 -3.41 39.37 -16.76
C ARG A 839 -4.52 38.78 -17.62
N TYR A 840 -5.65 39.49 -17.67
CA TYR A 840 -6.90 38.93 -18.19
C TYR A 840 -6.89 38.62 -19.69
N ALA A 841 -6.13 39.36 -20.49
CA ALA A 841 -6.00 39.10 -21.93
C ALA A 841 -5.28 37.77 -22.19
N GLU A 842 -4.14 37.56 -21.53
CA GLU A 842 -3.39 36.30 -21.63
C GLU A 842 -4.18 35.12 -21.04
N ALA A 843 -4.94 35.35 -19.96
CA ALA A 843 -5.84 34.35 -19.41
C ALA A 843 -6.87 33.89 -20.45
N ALA A 844 -7.51 34.83 -21.16
CA ALA A 844 -8.48 34.52 -22.20
C ALA A 844 -7.85 33.70 -23.34
N GLU A 845 -6.65 34.07 -23.81
CA GLU A 845 -5.94 33.31 -24.83
C GLU A 845 -5.61 31.87 -24.38
N ALA A 846 -5.17 31.71 -23.13
CA ALA A 846 -4.83 30.39 -22.58
C ALA A 846 -6.06 29.47 -22.50
N PHE A 847 -7.20 29.97 -22.00
CA PHE A 847 -8.45 29.19 -21.99
C PHE A 847 -8.95 28.87 -23.41
N GLN A 848 -8.83 29.79 -24.36
CA GLN A 848 -9.17 29.53 -25.76
C GLN A 848 -8.31 28.43 -26.37
N ARG A 849 -7.01 28.38 -26.06
CA ARG A 849 -6.13 27.28 -26.50
C ARG A 849 -6.53 25.95 -25.86
N ALA A 850 -6.88 25.95 -24.58
CA ALA A 850 -7.39 24.76 -23.90
C ALA A 850 -8.67 24.23 -24.57
N ILE A 851 -9.61 25.12 -24.94
CA ILE A 851 -10.85 24.77 -25.66
C ILE A 851 -10.55 24.24 -27.07
N ALA A 852 -9.64 24.89 -27.82
CA ALA A 852 -9.31 24.50 -29.18
C ALA A 852 -8.66 23.11 -29.28
N ALA A 853 -7.99 22.65 -28.23
CA ALA A 853 -7.35 21.33 -28.19
C ALA A 853 -8.35 20.16 -28.08
N ARG A 854 -9.64 20.42 -27.82
CA ARG A 854 -10.70 19.41 -27.67
C ARG A 854 -10.88 18.52 -28.90
N ASP A 855 -10.69 19.08 -30.10
CA ASP A 855 -10.88 18.37 -31.37
C ASP A 855 -9.59 17.69 -31.88
N SER A 856 -8.51 17.68 -31.08
CA SER A 856 -7.26 17.05 -31.48
C SER A 856 -7.27 15.54 -31.24
N ASP A 857 -6.97 14.75 -32.28
CA ASP A 857 -6.78 13.28 -32.20
C ASP A 857 -5.58 12.87 -31.30
N THR A 858 -4.84 13.86 -30.78
CA THR A 858 -3.63 13.72 -29.96
C THR A 858 -3.90 13.73 -28.45
N PHE A 859 -5.16 13.77 -27.99
CA PHE A 859 -5.45 13.80 -26.55
C PHE A 859 -4.90 12.55 -25.83
N VAL A 860 -4.01 12.77 -24.86
CA VAL A 860 -3.39 11.75 -24.00
C VAL A 860 -3.85 12.01 -22.57
N GLY A 861 -5.04 11.50 -22.22
CA GLY A 861 -5.55 11.40 -20.83
C GLY A 861 -5.64 12.69 -19.99
N GLY A 862 -6.72 12.87 -19.24
CA GLY A 862 -6.89 14.01 -18.35
C GLY A 862 -8.35 14.32 -18.05
N ASP A 863 -8.56 15.40 -17.29
CA ASP A 863 -9.90 15.95 -17.05
C ASP A 863 -10.40 16.63 -18.34
N THR A 864 -11.40 16.03 -18.98
CA THR A 864 -11.94 16.54 -20.26
C THR A 864 -12.67 17.86 -20.11
N SER A 865 -13.06 18.24 -18.89
CA SER A 865 -13.75 19.51 -18.63
C SER A 865 -12.82 20.73 -18.72
N VAL A 866 -11.49 20.54 -18.66
CA VAL A 866 -10.50 21.62 -18.85
C VAL A 866 -10.42 22.13 -20.29
N SER A 867 -11.06 21.43 -21.22
CA SER A 867 -11.31 21.88 -22.60
C SER A 867 -12.80 22.10 -22.89
N GLY A 868 -13.65 22.08 -21.86
CA GLY A 868 -15.10 22.25 -21.92
C GLY A 868 -15.60 23.27 -20.90
N PHE A 869 -16.66 22.93 -20.17
CA PHE A 869 -17.35 23.85 -19.26
C PHE A 869 -16.46 24.59 -18.24
N LYS A 870 -15.39 23.97 -17.70
CA LYS A 870 -14.48 24.68 -16.78
C LYS A 870 -13.68 25.75 -17.50
N ALA A 871 -13.23 25.49 -18.73
CA ALA A 871 -12.50 26.46 -19.54
C ALA A 871 -13.39 27.60 -20.02
N TYR A 872 -14.65 27.31 -20.39
CA TYR A 872 -15.63 28.36 -20.69
C TYR A 872 -15.88 29.26 -19.48
N TYR A 873 -15.97 28.70 -18.28
CA TYR A 873 -16.08 29.51 -17.06
C TYR A 873 -14.81 30.34 -16.77
N GLY A 874 -13.62 29.76 -16.89
CA GLY A 874 -12.36 30.51 -16.76
C GLY A 874 -12.27 31.65 -17.79
N LEU A 875 -12.70 31.40 -19.03
CA LEU A 875 -12.80 32.42 -20.08
C LEU A 875 -13.83 33.50 -19.74
N ALA A 876 -14.97 33.13 -19.17
CA ALA A 876 -15.97 34.08 -18.69
C ALA A 876 -15.41 35.00 -17.59
N GLN A 877 -14.62 34.45 -16.65
CA GLN A 877 -13.93 35.23 -15.62
C GLN A 877 -12.88 36.18 -16.23
N ALA A 878 -12.13 35.72 -17.24
CA ALA A 878 -11.19 36.57 -17.97
C ALA A 878 -11.90 37.72 -18.69
N TYR A 879 -13.02 37.45 -19.36
CA TYR A 879 -13.83 38.50 -20.00
C TYR A 879 -14.47 39.46 -19.00
N LEU A 880 -14.90 38.98 -17.83
CA LEU A 880 -15.36 39.86 -16.75
C LEU A 880 -14.24 40.82 -16.32
N GLY A 881 -13.01 40.32 -16.12
CA GLY A 881 -11.85 41.15 -15.77
C GLY A 881 -11.45 42.15 -16.86
N LEU A 882 -11.78 41.87 -18.11
CA LEU A 882 -11.64 42.80 -19.25
C LEU A 882 -12.85 43.74 -19.43
N GLU A 883 -13.83 43.70 -18.52
CA GLU A 883 -15.10 44.44 -18.63
C GLU A 883 -15.94 44.10 -19.88
N ARG A 884 -15.68 42.95 -20.48
CA ARG A 884 -16.38 42.39 -21.66
C ARG A 884 -17.58 41.56 -21.21
N LEU A 885 -18.59 42.26 -20.68
CA LEU A 885 -19.72 41.64 -19.98
C LEU A 885 -20.57 40.71 -20.86
N GLU A 886 -20.77 41.08 -22.13
CA GLU A 886 -21.58 40.29 -23.08
C GLU A 886 -20.90 38.98 -23.44
N GLU A 887 -19.58 39.00 -23.69
CA GLU A 887 -18.83 37.77 -23.92
C GLU A 887 -18.74 36.92 -22.65
N SER A 888 -18.57 37.52 -21.47
CA SER A 888 -18.58 36.80 -20.19
C SER A 888 -19.90 36.03 -19.99
N GLU A 889 -21.04 36.67 -20.25
CA GLU A 889 -22.37 36.04 -20.19
C GLU A 889 -22.50 34.90 -21.19
N ALA A 890 -22.02 35.09 -22.43
CA ALA A 890 -22.08 34.08 -23.47
C ALA A 890 -21.29 32.82 -23.10
N GLU A 891 -20.09 32.98 -22.55
CA GLU A 891 -19.27 31.84 -22.11
C GLU A 891 -19.85 31.16 -20.86
N CYS A 892 -20.47 31.90 -19.92
CA CYS A 892 -21.23 31.30 -18.82
C CYS A 892 -22.36 30.40 -19.33
N ARG A 893 -23.12 30.87 -20.33
CA ARG A 893 -24.19 30.07 -20.95
C ARG A 893 -23.67 28.84 -21.67
N ARG A 894 -22.50 28.91 -22.31
CA ARG A 894 -21.85 27.73 -22.91
C ARG A 894 -21.43 26.72 -21.86
N ALA A 895 -20.83 27.18 -20.76
CA ALA A 895 -20.49 26.31 -19.64
C ALA A 895 -21.75 25.57 -19.11
N LEU A 896 -22.86 26.29 -18.93
CA LEU A 896 -24.14 25.72 -18.47
C LEU A 896 -24.84 24.86 -19.52
N ALA A 897 -24.60 25.08 -20.82
CA ALA A 897 -25.12 24.22 -21.87
C ALA A 897 -24.44 22.83 -21.85
N GLU A 898 -23.17 22.77 -21.46
CA GLU A 898 -22.44 21.51 -21.29
C GLU A 898 -22.69 20.85 -19.93
N ASN A 899 -22.70 21.64 -18.86
CA ASN A 899 -22.99 21.19 -17.51
C ASN A 899 -24.07 22.06 -16.86
N PRO A 900 -25.36 21.68 -16.97
CA PRO A 900 -26.48 22.45 -16.43
C PRO A 900 -26.49 22.66 -14.92
N ASN A 901 -25.69 21.89 -14.16
CA ASN A 901 -25.66 21.98 -12.69
C ASN A 901 -24.41 22.72 -12.18
N PHE A 902 -23.62 23.34 -13.06
CA PHE A 902 -22.40 24.02 -12.67
C PHE A 902 -22.70 25.34 -11.93
N ALA A 903 -22.77 25.26 -10.61
CA ALA A 903 -23.23 26.33 -9.74
C ALA A 903 -22.41 27.62 -9.85
N GLU A 904 -21.09 27.53 -10.05
CA GLU A 904 -20.18 28.67 -10.14
C GLU A 904 -20.43 29.51 -11.40
N ALA A 905 -20.62 28.87 -12.55
CA ALA A 905 -20.98 29.56 -13.79
C ALA A 905 -22.39 30.19 -13.69
N ARG A 906 -23.32 29.51 -13.02
CA ARG A 906 -24.66 30.05 -12.76
C ARG A 906 -24.65 31.22 -11.79
N TYR A 907 -23.81 31.17 -10.76
CA TYR A 907 -23.60 32.26 -9.82
C TYR A 907 -23.04 33.50 -10.52
N LEU A 908 -22.00 33.33 -11.36
CA LEU A 908 -21.46 34.41 -12.17
C LEU A 908 -22.49 35.00 -13.14
N LEU A 909 -23.30 34.16 -13.79
CA LEU A 909 -24.41 34.62 -14.63
C LEU A 909 -25.42 35.45 -13.82
N ALA A 910 -25.79 35.03 -12.61
CA ALA A 910 -26.69 35.79 -11.74
C ALA A 910 -26.10 37.18 -11.38
N GLN A 911 -24.80 37.25 -11.07
CA GLN A 911 -24.11 38.52 -10.79
C GLN A 911 -24.14 39.47 -12.00
N LEU A 912 -23.89 38.95 -13.20
CA LEU A 912 -23.98 39.72 -14.45
C LEU A 912 -25.39 40.26 -14.67
N LEU A 913 -26.42 39.43 -14.46
CA LEU A 913 -27.83 39.82 -14.62
C LEU A 913 -28.26 40.88 -13.57
N PHE A 914 -27.79 40.78 -12.32
CA PHE A 914 -28.02 41.83 -11.32
C PHE A 914 -27.43 43.17 -11.76
N THR A 915 -26.22 43.14 -12.32
CA THR A 915 -25.53 44.33 -12.84
C THR A 915 -26.29 44.97 -14.00
N ARG A 916 -26.99 44.17 -14.82
CA ARG A 916 -27.87 44.65 -15.92
C ARG A 916 -29.27 45.08 -15.45
N GLY A 917 -29.59 44.90 -14.16
CA GLY A 917 -30.89 45.27 -13.58
C GLY A 917 -31.99 44.22 -13.72
N GLU A 918 -31.69 43.03 -14.24
CA GLU A 918 -32.64 41.92 -14.42
C GLU A 918 -32.87 41.14 -13.12
N LYS A 919 -33.29 41.83 -12.06
CA LYS A 919 -33.30 41.32 -10.67
C LYS A 919 -34.04 39.99 -10.50
N GLN A 920 -35.18 39.80 -11.18
CA GLN A 920 -35.99 38.61 -11.03
C GLN A 920 -35.33 37.39 -11.68
N THR A 921 -34.82 37.52 -12.89
CA THR A 921 -34.07 36.46 -13.59
C THR A 921 -32.79 36.13 -12.85
N ALA A 922 -32.07 37.15 -12.37
CA ALA A 922 -30.86 36.98 -11.58
C ALA A 922 -31.12 36.19 -10.29
N LEU A 923 -32.20 36.51 -9.56
CA LEU A 923 -32.58 35.77 -8.36
C LEU A 923 -32.93 34.30 -8.66
N GLN A 924 -33.61 34.02 -9.77
CA GLN A 924 -33.93 32.64 -10.18
C GLN A 924 -32.66 31.83 -10.49
N GLU A 925 -31.68 32.41 -11.18
CA GLU A 925 -30.40 31.74 -11.43
C GLU A 925 -29.62 31.55 -10.11
N LEU A 926 -29.64 32.53 -9.20
CA LEU A 926 -29.01 32.40 -7.89
C LEU A 926 -29.66 31.32 -7.01
N GLU A 927 -31.00 31.22 -6.99
CA GLU A 927 -31.73 30.16 -6.30
C GLU A 927 -31.38 28.77 -6.84
N ARG A 928 -31.24 28.66 -8.16
CA ARG A 928 -30.77 27.44 -8.82
C ARG A 928 -29.32 27.13 -8.49
N ALA A 929 -28.42 28.12 -8.49
CA ALA A 929 -27.03 27.94 -8.08
C ALA A 929 -26.94 27.45 -6.61
N TYR A 930 -27.77 27.99 -5.71
CA TYR A 930 -27.83 27.52 -4.32
C TYR A 930 -28.40 26.09 -4.21
N ARG A 931 -29.41 25.74 -5.04
CA ARG A 931 -29.93 24.38 -5.10
C ARG A 931 -28.85 23.39 -5.54
N ASP A 932 -28.04 23.78 -6.52
CA ASP A 932 -26.97 22.94 -7.04
C ASP A 932 -25.77 22.91 -6.09
N ALA A 933 -25.49 23.95 -5.31
CA ALA A 933 -24.38 23.98 -4.35
C ALA A 933 -24.79 24.51 -2.95
N PRO A 934 -25.65 23.80 -2.20
CA PRO A 934 -26.27 24.28 -0.96
C PRO A 934 -25.30 24.38 0.24
N LYS A 935 -24.08 23.87 0.08
CA LYS A 935 -22.99 23.96 1.07
C LYS A 935 -22.00 25.09 0.76
N ASN A 936 -22.09 25.74 -0.40
CA ASN A 936 -21.21 26.85 -0.74
C ASN A 936 -21.62 28.10 0.06
N PRO A 937 -20.79 28.58 1.00
CA PRO A 937 -21.17 29.69 1.88
C PRO A 937 -21.27 31.02 1.12
N GLU A 938 -20.54 31.22 0.03
CA GLU A 938 -20.59 32.46 -0.77
C GLU A 938 -21.93 32.59 -1.50
N ILE A 939 -22.37 31.52 -2.18
CA ILE A 939 -23.66 31.47 -2.88
C ILE A 939 -24.80 31.60 -1.88
N ALA A 940 -24.72 30.89 -0.75
CA ALA A 940 -25.71 30.92 0.31
C ALA A 940 -25.84 32.32 0.93
N ARG A 941 -24.71 32.96 1.28
CA ARG A 941 -24.65 34.32 1.82
C ARG A 941 -25.25 35.32 0.85
N GLU A 942 -24.87 35.25 -0.43
CA GLU A 942 -25.42 36.15 -1.45
C GLU A 942 -26.94 35.97 -1.58
N LEU A 943 -27.44 34.73 -1.66
CA LEU A 943 -28.88 34.48 -1.77
C LEU A 943 -29.66 34.98 -0.56
N ALA A 944 -29.16 34.72 0.65
CA ALA A 944 -29.80 35.16 1.88
C ALA A 944 -29.87 36.70 1.96
N THR A 945 -28.80 37.39 1.59
CA THR A 945 -28.79 38.87 1.46
C THR A 945 -29.83 39.35 0.45
N ARG A 946 -29.93 38.70 -0.73
CA ARG A 946 -30.95 39.07 -1.73
C ARG A 946 -32.37 38.82 -1.24
N TYR A 947 -32.59 37.81 -0.40
CA TYR A 947 -33.88 37.58 0.25
C TYR A 947 -34.20 38.65 1.30
N GLU A 948 -33.23 39.11 2.09
CA GLU A 948 -33.43 40.24 3.01
C GLU A 948 -33.80 41.53 2.26
N GLU A 949 -33.07 41.85 1.19
CA GLU A 949 -33.36 43.00 0.31
C GLU A 949 -34.78 42.92 -0.29
N ALA A 950 -35.22 41.70 -0.61
CA ALA A 950 -36.57 41.42 -1.11
C ALA A 950 -37.62 41.24 0.00
N GLN A 951 -37.26 41.43 1.28
CA GLN A 951 -38.11 41.24 2.46
C GLN A 951 -38.70 39.81 2.60
N ARG A 952 -38.04 38.81 2.00
CA ARG A 952 -38.36 37.38 2.14
C ARG A 952 -37.72 36.81 3.41
N TRP A 953 -38.13 37.32 4.57
CA TRP A 953 -37.50 37.05 5.87
C TRP A 953 -37.45 35.57 6.25
N ALA A 954 -38.48 34.79 5.92
CA ALA A 954 -38.53 33.35 6.20
C ALA A 954 -37.48 32.55 5.41
N ASP A 955 -37.31 32.89 4.13
CA ASP A 955 -36.33 32.22 3.26
C ASP A 955 -34.90 32.61 3.66
N ALA A 956 -34.67 33.90 3.94
CA ALA A 956 -33.39 34.41 4.44
C ALA A 956 -33.01 33.73 5.77
N TYR A 957 -33.96 33.68 6.72
CA TYR A 957 -33.77 33.04 8.02
C TYR A 957 -33.32 31.59 7.91
N ALA A 958 -33.97 30.80 7.05
CA ALA A 958 -33.64 29.40 6.85
C ALA A 958 -32.17 29.21 6.41
N ILE A 959 -31.67 30.08 5.53
CA ILE A 959 -30.29 30.02 5.05
C ILE A 959 -29.32 30.54 6.12
N TRP A 960 -29.59 31.69 6.74
CA TRP A 960 -28.72 32.28 7.75
C TRP A 960 -28.56 31.40 8.98
N ARG A 961 -29.65 30.80 9.48
CA ARG A 961 -29.60 29.86 10.60
C ARG A 961 -28.74 28.64 10.28
N LYS A 962 -28.83 28.14 9.04
CA LYS A 962 -27.98 27.03 8.58
C LYS A 962 -26.51 27.45 8.52
N LEU A 963 -26.21 28.63 7.97
CA LEU A 963 -24.85 29.17 7.91
C LEU A 963 -24.24 29.38 9.30
N ALA A 964 -24.99 29.99 10.22
CA ALA A 964 -24.55 30.27 11.58
C ALA A 964 -24.29 28.99 12.41
N SER A 965 -24.99 27.89 12.10
CA SER A 965 -24.81 26.60 12.80
C SER A 965 -23.71 25.71 12.21
N SER A 966 -23.37 25.85 10.92
CA SER A 966 -22.42 24.93 10.26
C SER A 966 -20.98 25.44 10.16
N PHE A 967 -20.74 26.75 10.22
CA PHE A 967 -19.43 27.34 9.94
C PHE A 967 -18.97 28.28 11.08
N GLN A 968 -17.95 27.86 11.83
CA GLN A 968 -17.06 28.69 12.66
C GLN A 968 -17.70 29.73 13.61
N ASN A 969 -18.97 29.58 14.00
CA ASN A 969 -19.63 30.53 14.91
C ASN A 969 -19.50 31.98 14.41
N ASN A 970 -19.63 32.21 13.10
CA ASN A 970 -19.45 33.54 12.52
C ASN A 970 -20.49 34.53 13.10
N PRO A 971 -20.05 35.57 13.84
CA PRO A 971 -20.98 36.48 14.49
C PRO A 971 -21.81 37.34 13.54
N GLU A 972 -21.31 37.63 12.34
CA GLU A 972 -22.06 38.36 11.31
C GLU A 972 -23.28 37.55 10.87
N TRP A 973 -23.09 36.27 10.55
CA TRP A 973 -24.18 35.41 10.06
C TRP A 973 -25.21 35.13 11.14
N ARG A 974 -24.77 35.01 12.39
CA ARG A 974 -25.67 34.88 13.54
C ARG A 974 -26.47 36.17 13.78
N TRP A 975 -25.88 37.33 13.54
CA TRP A 975 -26.60 38.60 13.61
C TRP A 975 -27.73 38.67 12.56
N HIS A 976 -27.46 38.25 11.33
CA HIS A 976 -28.49 38.17 10.28
C HIS A 976 -29.58 37.14 10.62
N SER A 977 -29.21 35.96 11.15
CA SER A 977 -30.16 34.95 11.65
C SER A 977 -31.08 35.53 12.73
N ALA A 978 -30.50 36.17 13.75
CA ALA A 978 -31.25 36.77 14.86
C ALA A 978 -32.19 37.87 14.38
N THR A 979 -31.72 38.73 13.47
CA THR A 979 -32.52 39.82 12.90
C THR A 979 -33.69 39.27 12.09
N CYS A 980 -33.47 38.24 11.28
CA CYS A 980 -34.56 37.60 10.55
C CYS A 980 -35.57 36.91 11.49
N ALA A 981 -35.09 36.23 12.56
CA ALA A 981 -35.94 35.64 13.58
C ALA A 981 -36.81 36.69 14.28
N GLU A 982 -36.22 37.83 14.66
CA GLU A 982 -36.93 38.96 15.26
C GLU A 982 -38.03 39.49 14.32
N ARG A 983 -37.74 39.68 13.03
CA ARG A 983 -38.72 40.12 12.02
C ARG A 983 -39.87 39.14 11.82
N LEU A 984 -39.63 37.85 12.08
CA LEU A 984 -40.62 36.78 12.03
C LEU A 984 -41.36 36.57 13.38
N ASN A 985 -41.02 37.33 14.42
CA ASN A 985 -41.50 37.16 15.79
C ASN A 985 -41.14 35.78 16.41
N LEU A 986 -40.05 35.18 15.96
CA LEU A 986 -39.48 33.94 16.51
C LEU A 986 -38.60 34.30 17.72
N TRP A 987 -39.26 34.69 18.82
CA TRP A 987 -38.60 35.35 19.95
C TRP A 987 -37.58 34.48 20.67
N GLN A 988 -37.84 33.18 20.82
CA GLN A 988 -36.92 32.26 21.50
C GLN A 988 -35.62 32.09 20.71
N GLU A 989 -35.73 31.96 19.39
CA GLU A 989 -34.59 31.83 18.49
C GLU A 989 -33.79 33.13 18.40
N ALA A 990 -34.47 34.27 18.26
CA ALA A 990 -33.82 35.58 18.28
C ALA A 990 -33.07 35.81 19.59
N GLN A 991 -33.68 35.47 20.73
CA GLN A 991 -33.06 35.56 22.05
C GLN A 991 -31.80 34.69 22.15
N ALA A 992 -31.88 33.44 21.72
CA ALA A 992 -30.76 32.51 21.76
C ALA A 992 -29.57 33.03 20.94
N ASP A 993 -29.81 33.43 19.69
CA ASP A 993 -28.76 33.93 18.80
C ASP A 993 -28.17 35.26 19.31
N TYR A 994 -29.00 36.21 19.78
CA TYR A 994 -28.49 37.46 20.35
C TYR A 994 -27.74 37.25 21.67
N THR A 995 -28.17 36.32 22.53
CA THR A 995 -27.44 35.98 23.77
C THR A 995 -26.06 35.41 23.46
N GLU A 996 -25.95 34.55 22.44
CA GLU A 996 -24.65 34.04 22.05
C GLU A 996 -23.76 35.13 21.43
N LEU A 997 -24.35 36.09 20.71
CA LEU A 997 -23.64 37.27 20.21
C LEU A 997 -23.11 38.16 21.33
N THR A 998 -23.87 38.37 22.41
CA THR A 998 -23.40 39.18 23.54
C THR A 998 -22.32 38.48 24.36
N VAL A 999 -22.28 37.14 24.37
CA VAL A 999 -21.19 36.37 24.98
C VAL A 999 -19.93 36.40 24.11
N THR A 1000 -20.08 36.20 22.79
CA THR A 1000 -18.94 36.12 21.85
C THR A 1000 -18.37 37.48 21.47
N GLN A 1001 -19.22 38.51 21.38
CA GLN A 1001 -18.87 39.90 21.11
C GLN A 1001 -19.44 40.82 22.20
N PRO A 1002 -18.89 40.79 23.42
CA PRO A 1002 -19.44 41.52 24.56
C PRO A 1002 -19.43 43.04 24.40
N GLN A 1003 -18.66 43.57 23.45
CA GLN A 1003 -18.59 45.00 23.15
C GLN A 1003 -19.49 45.44 21.99
N PHE A 1004 -20.25 44.52 21.38
CA PHE A 1004 -21.13 44.83 20.27
C PHE A 1004 -22.49 45.36 20.77
N ALA A 1005 -22.57 46.67 20.99
CA ALA A 1005 -23.75 47.34 21.55
C ALA A 1005 -25.09 47.03 20.84
N PRO A 1006 -25.17 46.95 19.49
CA PRO A 1006 -26.43 46.60 18.81
C PRO A 1006 -27.03 45.25 19.21
N ALA A 1007 -26.20 44.24 19.55
CA ALA A 1007 -26.70 42.95 20.02
C ALA A 1007 -27.40 43.05 21.39
N TRP A 1008 -26.87 43.89 22.29
CA TRP A 1008 -27.51 44.18 23.57
C TRP A 1008 -28.83 44.92 23.41
N VAL A 1009 -28.91 45.90 22.50
CA VAL A 1009 -30.17 46.61 22.20
C VAL A 1009 -31.22 45.64 21.67
N ASN A 1010 -30.89 44.80 20.69
CA ASN A 1010 -31.86 43.89 20.11
C ASN A 1010 -32.24 42.74 21.06
N LEU A 1011 -31.30 42.22 21.86
CA LEU A 1011 -31.62 41.28 22.94
C LEU A 1011 -32.61 41.90 23.94
N GLY A 1012 -32.38 43.15 24.34
CA GLY A 1012 -33.29 43.88 25.23
C GLY A 1012 -34.68 44.05 24.63
N ARG A 1013 -34.78 44.34 23.32
CA ARG A 1013 -36.07 44.41 22.60
C ARG A 1013 -36.78 43.07 22.56
N VAL A 1014 -36.05 41.96 22.40
CA VAL A 1014 -36.62 40.61 22.45
C VAL A 1014 -37.14 40.28 23.85
N HIS A 1015 -36.38 40.57 24.92
CA HIS A 1015 -36.86 40.43 26.30
C HIS A 1015 -38.10 41.27 26.57
N LEU A 1016 -38.13 42.52 26.10
CA LEU A 1016 -39.29 43.40 26.21
C LEU A 1016 -40.52 42.82 25.50
N ALA A 1017 -40.35 42.27 24.29
CA ALA A 1017 -41.43 41.62 23.54
C ALA A 1017 -41.96 40.35 24.23
N GLN A 1018 -41.12 39.67 25.00
CA GLN A 1018 -41.50 38.51 25.82
C GLN A 1018 -42.08 38.90 27.20
N GLY A 1019 -42.04 40.18 27.59
CA GLY A 1019 -42.49 40.68 28.89
C GLY A 1019 -41.46 40.54 30.03
N ASP A 1020 -40.21 40.20 29.71
CA ASP A 1020 -39.10 40.16 30.67
C ASP A 1020 -38.48 41.55 30.83
N TYR A 1021 -39.14 42.39 31.62
CA TYR A 1021 -38.73 43.78 31.83
C TYR A 1021 -37.37 43.91 32.55
N GLU A 1022 -37.04 43.01 33.47
CA GLU A 1022 -35.76 43.05 34.19
C GLU A 1022 -34.58 42.69 33.27
N GLY A 1023 -34.72 41.62 32.47
CA GLY A 1023 -33.75 41.24 31.46
C GLY A 1023 -33.58 42.33 30.39
N ALA A 1024 -34.68 42.93 29.94
CA ALA A 1024 -34.66 44.03 28.98
C ALA A 1024 -33.90 45.25 29.52
N LEU A 1025 -34.17 45.67 30.76
CA LEU A 1025 -33.50 46.81 31.39
C LEU A 1025 -31.99 46.54 31.51
N SER A 1026 -31.59 45.36 31.99
CA SER A 1026 -30.17 44.98 32.09
C SER A 1026 -29.47 45.05 30.73
N CYS A 1027 -30.12 44.60 29.66
CA CYS A 1027 -29.56 44.65 28.31
C CYS A 1027 -29.40 46.09 27.81
N PHE A 1028 -30.42 46.95 28.00
CA PHE A 1028 -30.34 48.34 27.57
C PHE A 1028 -29.33 49.16 28.38
N THR A 1029 -29.23 48.94 29.70
CA THR A 1029 -28.17 49.55 30.52
C THR A 1029 -26.80 49.17 29.98
N ARG A 1030 -26.59 47.89 29.66
CA ARG A 1030 -25.32 47.46 29.06
C ARG A 1030 -25.06 48.09 27.69
N ALA A 1031 -26.08 48.23 26.86
CA ALA A 1031 -25.96 48.93 25.57
C ALA A 1031 -25.57 50.41 25.74
N ILE A 1032 -26.17 51.11 26.72
CA ILE A 1032 -25.86 52.50 27.07
C ILE A 1032 -24.42 52.64 27.56
N GLU A 1033 -23.95 51.73 28.42
CA GLU A 1033 -22.55 51.73 28.88
C GLU A 1033 -21.55 51.59 27.73
N LEU A 1034 -21.88 50.74 26.74
CA LEU A 1034 -21.03 50.48 25.58
C LEU A 1034 -21.08 51.60 24.55
N ASN A 1035 -22.26 52.21 24.33
CA ASN A 1035 -22.46 53.33 23.44
C ASN A 1035 -23.34 54.41 24.11
N PRO A 1036 -22.73 55.34 24.86
CA PRO A 1036 -23.47 56.37 25.57
C PRO A 1036 -24.17 57.40 24.69
N GLU A 1037 -23.98 57.39 23.37
CA GLU A 1037 -24.62 58.33 22.42
C GLU A 1037 -25.86 57.72 21.74
N ASP A 1038 -26.17 56.44 21.97
CA ASP A 1038 -27.34 55.78 21.38
C ASP A 1038 -28.65 56.20 22.08
N ALA A 1039 -29.30 57.23 21.55
CA ALA A 1039 -30.59 57.72 22.06
C ALA A 1039 -31.68 56.63 22.12
N ASN A 1040 -31.67 55.66 21.18
CA ASN A 1040 -32.68 54.60 21.15
C ASN A 1040 -32.54 53.63 22.32
N ALA A 1041 -31.31 53.36 22.78
CA ALA A 1041 -31.09 52.54 23.96
C ALA A 1041 -31.68 53.20 25.23
N PHE A 1042 -31.55 54.53 25.35
CA PHE A 1042 -32.21 55.30 26.41
C PHE A 1042 -33.73 55.28 26.29
N PHE A 1043 -34.29 55.49 25.10
CA PHE A 1043 -35.74 55.44 24.92
C PHE A 1043 -36.31 54.06 25.26
N ASN A 1044 -35.66 52.99 24.81
CA ASN A 1044 -36.09 51.62 25.14
C ASN A 1044 -35.97 51.31 26.65
N ALA A 1045 -34.90 51.76 27.32
CA ALA A 1045 -34.76 51.63 28.78
C ALA A 1045 -35.85 52.42 29.53
N GLY A 1046 -36.17 53.64 29.06
CA GLY A 1046 -37.26 54.46 29.60
C GLY A 1046 -38.61 53.78 29.44
N ASP A 1047 -38.89 53.16 28.29
CA ASP A 1047 -40.11 52.38 28.04
C ASP A 1047 -40.24 51.23 29.04
N VAL A 1048 -39.15 50.48 29.28
CA VAL A 1048 -39.12 49.40 30.26
C VAL A 1048 -39.39 49.91 31.69
N LEU A 1049 -38.73 50.99 32.10
CA LEU A 1049 -38.90 51.60 33.43
C LEU A 1049 -40.33 52.12 33.63
N TYR A 1050 -40.93 52.70 32.59
CA TYR A 1050 -42.33 53.13 32.60
C TYR A 1050 -43.28 51.94 32.81
N GLN A 1051 -43.05 50.81 32.12
CA GLN A 1051 -43.84 49.58 32.31
C GLN A 1051 -43.68 48.98 33.71
N LEU A 1052 -42.48 49.10 34.30
CA LEU A 1052 -42.21 48.70 35.70
C LEU A 1052 -42.82 49.66 36.74
N GLY A 1053 -43.43 50.77 36.32
CA GLY A 1053 -43.99 51.80 37.22
C GLY A 1053 -42.94 52.70 37.88
N ALA A 1054 -41.67 52.59 37.48
CA ALA A 1054 -40.57 53.41 37.98
C ALA A 1054 -40.51 54.77 37.24
N TYR A 1055 -41.59 55.55 37.36
CA TYR A 1055 -41.80 56.75 36.53
C TYR A 1055 -40.72 57.82 36.70
N GLU A 1056 -40.16 58.00 37.90
CA GLU A 1056 -39.06 58.93 38.17
C GLU A 1056 -37.80 58.58 37.36
N ALA A 1057 -37.37 57.31 37.43
CA ALA A 1057 -36.25 56.82 36.66
C ALA A 1057 -36.53 56.85 35.14
N ALA A 1058 -37.78 56.58 34.73
CA ALA A 1058 -38.19 56.69 33.32
C ALA A 1058 -38.05 58.13 32.81
N VAL A 1059 -38.49 59.13 33.60
CA VAL A 1059 -38.32 60.56 33.28
C VAL A 1059 -36.84 60.92 33.08
N GLU A 1060 -35.97 60.51 34.00
CA GLU A 1060 -34.53 60.76 33.89
C GLU A 1060 -33.94 60.12 32.62
N THR A 1061 -34.30 58.86 32.36
CA THR A 1061 -33.79 58.09 31.22
C THR A 1061 -34.28 58.65 29.88
N TYR A 1062 -35.57 58.99 29.76
CA TYR A 1062 -36.11 59.62 28.55
C TYR A 1062 -35.52 61.01 28.32
N THR A 1063 -35.32 61.80 29.38
CA THR A 1063 -34.67 63.11 29.28
C THR A 1063 -33.24 62.97 28.76
N ALA A 1064 -32.48 61.99 29.26
CA ALA A 1064 -31.15 61.67 28.76
C ALA A 1064 -31.17 61.25 27.27
N GLY A 1065 -32.16 60.46 26.84
CA GLY A 1065 -32.37 60.12 25.42
C GLY A 1065 -32.67 61.35 24.56
N LEU A 1066 -33.56 62.24 25.03
CA LEU A 1066 -33.94 63.48 24.33
C LEU A 1066 -32.81 64.51 24.28
N GLN A 1067 -31.85 64.48 25.21
CA GLN A 1067 -30.64 65.30 25.10
C GLN A 1067 -29.77 64.89 23.89
N ARG A 1068 -29.83 63.62 23.49
CA ARG A 1068 -29.08 63.05 22.35
C ARG A 1068 -29.86 63.14 21.05
N ASP A 1069 -31.17 62.90 21.10
CA ASP A 1069 -32.09 63.13 19.99
C ASP A 1069 -33.21 64.12 20.38
N PRO A 1070 -32.96 65.45 20.28
CA PRO A 1070 -33.94 66.47 20.64
C PRO A 1070 -35.12 66.60 19.68
N HIS A 1071 -35.13 65.88 18.56
CA HIS A 1071 -36.19 65.95 17.55
C HIS A 1071 -37.13 64.73 17.61
N ASN A 1072 -37.02 63.92 18.66
CA ASN A 1072 -37.85 62.74 18.85
C ASN A 1072 -39.22 63.08 19.45
N ALA A 1073 -40.22 63.29 18.59
CA ALA A 1073 -41.59 63.57 19.02
C ALA A 1073 -42.17 62.47 19.93
N GLN A 1074 -41.86 61.20 19.62
CA GLN A 1074 -42.32 60.06 20.41
C GLN A 1074 -41.68 60.05 21.80
N GLY A 1075 -40.38 60.35 21.92
CA GLY A 1075 -39.65 60.50 23.18
C GLY A 1075 -40.29 61.55 24.10
N PHE A 1076 -40.66 62.72 23.56
CA PHE A 1076 -41.38 63.74 24.34
C PHE A 1076 -42.78 63.30 24.75
N PHE A 1077 -43.48 62.55 23.89
CA PHE A 1077 -44.79 61.99 24.23
C PHE A 1077 -44.71 61.00 25.40
N VAL A 1078 -43.78 60.04 25.37
CA VAL A 1078 -43.63 59.06 26.46
C VAL A 1078 -43.08 59.69 27.75
N LEU A 1079 -42.22 60.71 27.64
CA LEU A 1079 -41.81 61.54 28.78
C LEU A 1079 -43.00 62.27 29.42
N GLY A 1080 -43.90 62.82 28.60
CA GLY A 1080 -45.13 63.46 29.07
C GLY A 1080 -46.05 62.46 29.80
N ASN A 1081 -46.16 61.23 29.30
CA ASN A 1081 -46.90 60.17 29.98
C ASN A 1081 -46.28 59.84 31.35
N ALA A 1082 -44.95 59.74 31.44
CA ALA A 1082 -44.25 59.48 32.70
C ALA A 1082 -44.50 60.59 33.73
N TYR A 1083 -44.38 61.86 33.34
CA TYR A 1083 -44.72 62.99 34.22
C TYR A 1083 -46.19 62.99 34.65
N PHE A 1084 -47.11 62.61 33.77
CA PHE A 1084 -48.53 62.52 34.10
C PHE A 1084 -48.79 61.47 35.19
N GLN A 1085 -48.17 60.28 35.09
CA GLN A 1085 -48.30 59.23 36.11
C GLN A 1085 -47.73 59.65 37.47
N MET A 1086 -46.71 60.51 37.48
CA MET A 1086 -46.16 61.11 38.70
C MET A 1086 -47.02 62.25 39.29
N GLY A 1087 -48.07 62.69 38.58
CA GLY A 1087 -48.87 63.87 38.96
C GLY A 1087 -48.16 65.21 38.73
N ALA A 1088 -47.05 65.22 37.98
CA ALA A 1088 -46.33 66.42 37.55
C ALA A 1088 -46.95 67.00 36.28
N TYR A 1089 -48.22 67.41 36.40
CA TYR A 1089 -49.05 67.78 35.25
C TYR A 1089 -48.51 68.96 34.44
N GLU A 1090 -47.89 69.96 35.06
CA GLU A 1090 -47.28 71.09 34.34
C GLU A 1090 -46.12 70.64 33.43
N ALA A 1091 -45.27 69.72 33.92
CA ALA A 1091 -44.17 69.16 33.13
C ALA A 1091 -44.69 68.23 32.02
N ALA A 1092 -45.72 67.43 32.31
CA ALA A 1092 -46.40 66.61 31.32
C ALA A 1092 -46.98 67.46 30.17
N MET A 1093 -47.62 68.59 30.50
CA MET A 1093 -48.16 69.53 29.53
C MET A 1093 -47.07 70.06 28.58
N MET A 1094 -45.92 70.48 29.12
CA MET A 1094 -44.80 70.97 28.31
C MET A 1094 -44.25 69.89 27.37
N ALA A 1095 -44.08 68.66 27.87
CA ALA A 1095 -43.60 67.54 27.07
C ALA A 1095 -44.57 67.19 25.92
N PHE A 1096 -45.88 67.14 26.17
CA PHE A 1096 -46.87 66.90 25.09
C PHE A 1096 -46.94 68.06 24.08
N GLN A 1097 -46.79 69.31 24.52
CA GLN A 1097 -46.69 70.46 23.62
C GLN A 1097 -45.46 70.36 22.72
N GLN A 1098 -44.32 69.94 23.26
CA GLN A 1098 -43.10 69.75 22.49
C GLN A 1098 -43.25 68.60 21.48
N ALA A 1099 -43.87 67.47 21.87
CA ALA A 1099 -44.20 66.38 20.96
C ALA A 1099 -45.07 66.86 19.78
N LEU A 1100 -46.08 67.70 20.05
CA LEU A 1100 -46.95 68.30 19.02
C LEU A 1100 -46.27 69.39 18.19
N ALA A 1101 -45.27 70.08 18.74
CA ALA A 1101 -44.48 71.05 17.99
C ALA A 1101 -43.61 70.34 16.94
N LEU A 1102 -43.05 69.18 17.30
CA LEU A 1102 -42.26 68.34 16.40
C LEU A 1102 -43.15 67.55 15.42
N GLN A 1103 -44.30 67.05 15.89
CA GLN A 1103 -45.25 66.28 15.11
C GLN A 1103 -46.69 66.76 15.37
N PRO A 1104 -47.19 67.74 14.60
CA PRO A 1104 -48.51 68.35 14.81
C PRO A 1104 -49.70 67.39 14.72
N ASP A 1105 -49.56 66.27 13.98
CA ASP A 1105 -50.57 65.22 13.80
C ASP A 1105 -50.49 64.08 14.83
N HIS A 1106 -49.68 64.22 15.90
CA HIS A 1106 -49.61 63.22 16.97
C HIS A 1106 -50.89 63.21 17.82
N HIS A 1107 -51.88 62.44 17.38
CA HIS A 1107 -53.22 62.41 17.98
C HIS A 1107 -53.22 62.00 19.45
N ALA A 1108 -52.37 61.04 19.84
CA ALA A 1108 -52.29 60.57 21.22
C ALA A 1108 -51.71 61.65 22.15
N ALA A 1109 -50.68 62.38 21.72
CA ALA A 1109 -50.14 63.51 22.47
C ALA A 1109 -51.18 64.63 22.65
N ARG A 1110 -51.98 64.92 21.62
CA ARG A 1110 -53.07 65.90 21.70
C ARG A 1110 -54.15 65.49 22.69
N HIS A 1111 -54.57 64.23 22.66
CA HIS A 1111 -55.55 63.71 23.61
C HIS A 1111 -55.03 63.79 25.05
N ASN A 1112 -53.80 63.34 25.30
CA ASN A 1112 -53.20 63.35 26.64
C ASN A 1112 -52.96 64.78 27.14
N LEU A 1113 -52.64 65.73 26.26
CA LEU A 1113 -52.54 67.14 26.60
C LEU A 1113 -53.87 67.72 27.13
N GLU A 1114 -55.01 67.36 26.53
CA GLU A 1114 -56.31 67.80 27.03
C GLU A 1114 -56.64 67.18 28.39
N LEU A 1115 -56.34 65.89 28.59
CA LEU A 1115 -56.47 65.22 29.90
C LEU A 1115 -55.64 65.93 30.99
N VAL A 1116 -54.40 66.31 30.68
CA VAL A 1116 -53.54 67.07 31.60
C VAL A 1116 -54.15 68.42 31.95
N LYS A 1117 -54.70 69.15 30.96
CA LYS A 1117 -55.36 70.44 31.20
C LYS A 1117 -56.59 70.29 32.09
N GLU A 1118 -57.36 69.22 31.94
CA GLU A 1118 -58.49 68.92 32.82
C GLU A 1118 -58.02 68.67 34.27
N ARG A 1119 -57.00 67.83 34.48
CA ARG A 1119 -56.42 67.59 35.81
C ARG A 1119 -55.87 68.84 36.47
N LEU A 1120 -55.21 69.73 35.70
CA LEU A 1120 -54.73 71.02 36.21
C LEU A 1120 -55.88 71.94 36.63
N ARG A 1121 -57.00 71.95 35.90
CA ARG A 1121 -58.20 72.70 36.30
C ARG A 1121 -58.84 72.13 37.57
N GLU A 1122 -58.90 70.80 37.70
CA GLU A 1122 -59.40 70.12 38.91
C GLU A 1122 -58.55 70.39 40.16
N ARG A 1123 -57.26 70.69 40.01
CA ARG A 1123 -56.34 70.97 41.13
C ARG A 1123 -56.40 72.42 41.63
N VAL A 1124 -56.91 73.33 40.80
CA VAL A 1124 -57.04 74.77 41.08
C VAL A 1124 -58.45 75.15 41.55
N ALA A 1125 -59.45 74.30 41.25
CA ALA A 1125 -60.81 74.36 41.79
C ALA A 1125 -60.87 73.72 43.19
#